data_AF-A0A6L8RMB4-F1
#
_entry.id   AF-A0A6L8RMB4-F1
#
_cell.length_a   1.000
_cell.length_b   1.000
_cell.length_c   1.000
_cell.angle_alpha   90.00
_cell.angle_beta   90.00
_cell.angle_gamma   90.00
#
_symmetry.space_group_name_H-M   'P 1'
#
loop_
_entity.id
_entity.type
_entity.pdbx_description
1 polymer ?
#
loop_
_entity_poly.entity_id
_entity_poly.type
_entity_poly.pdbx_seq_one_letter_code
_entity_poly.pdbx_strand_id
1 'polypeptide(L)'
;MAQQNKQSQFQQPSPRTTIISVVLFMLVAFFVGQQFLNMSSAGAKPTDRLITSEFVQAVEQDRATKVVYNAGDYTVSGSYYPAITAGSTGADAFNEAFQALNARMATLKNPETGKALGGVGTTDINGATLGVERNFTSTYYGGSLGDLMAAHPNVPYEVALPSPFVELLGTLLPFIIIGLILFFFFNQMQKANNSQMSFGKAKTKKSIEERPDVKFSDVAGVDEAVEEMQEIKDFLANPAKYQSMGAKIPRGCLLVGPPGTGKTLLARAVAGEAGVPFFSISGSDFVEMFVGVGASRVRDLFQQAKDASPAIIFIDEIDAVGRQRGTGLGGGHDEREQTLNQLLVEMDGFESNDSVVLIAATNRADVLDPALLRPGRFDRQIVVDAPDVKGREKILQVHSKDKPIGSDVDLSKVAKLTPGFTGADLANLMNESALLTARRGKKIITQQEVSESMERVIAGPERKGRVLDEQTKHTIAYHESGHALVGHLLPHADPVHKISIISRGRALGYTLSIPKEDKVLNSLGEMRDELAVFMGGRVAEEIFCDDITTGASNDLERATKMARAIVTQYGMSAELGTQVFGQPNHEVFLGRDYGNTQDYSEETAKRIDDEVARIMKDAHDRAYEILASHREQMDLMANVLLERETVEGEACLALLDNTWDEYLKHEDEIIAAKEAEEAAARARDEHLADPNWKEEPVEPGDQDPNPPYREPAEGDGDDAPASASSTSDEAPVDAPAPQAPEQKGDGTER
;
A
#
# COMPACT_ATOMS: atom_id res chain seq x y z
N MET A 1 -24.04 -19.06 47.57
CA MET A 1 -24.39 -20.41 47.04
C MET A 1 -25.64 -20.24 46.18
N ALA A 2 -25.80 -20.87 45.01
CA ALA A 2 -24.94 -21.85 44.34
C ALA A 2 -24.83 -21.56 42.81
N GLN A 3 -24.05 -22.38 42.09
CA GLN A 3 -23.98 -22.42 40.62
C GLN A 3 -25.35 -22.90 40.05
N GLN A 4 -25.71 -22.76 38.76
CA GLN A 4 -24.96 -23.15 37.55
C GLN A 4 -25.69 -22.68 36.26
N ASN A 5 -25.06 -22.84 35.09
CA ASN A 5 -25.68 -22.65 33.76
C ASN A 5 -26.82 -23.68 33.47
N LYS A 6 -27.79 -23.36 32.58
CA LYS A 6 -28.68 -24.20 31.70
C LYS A 6 -30.12 -23.63 31.59
N GLN A 7 -30.71 -23.04 30.52
CA GLN A 7 -30.37 -22.68 29.11
C GLN A 7 -30.84 -23.63 27.93
N SER A 8 -31.11 -23.14 26.68
CA SER A 8 -31.59 -23.91 25.47
C SER A 8 -32.70 -23.35 24.52
N GLN A 9 -32.42 -22.35 23.66
CA GLN A 9 -32.98 -22.19 22.30
C GLN A 9 -32.11 -21.37 21.32
N PHE A 10 -32.02 -21.83 20.06
CA PHE A 10 -31.60 -21.13 18.82
C PHE A 10 -32.17 -21.95 17.63
N GLN A 11 -32.82 -21.35 16.63
CA GLN A 11 -33.46 -22.10 15.54
C GLN A 11 -32.49 -22.43 14.38
N GLN A 12 -32.18 -23.72 14.23
CA GLN A 12 -31.15 -24.24 13.33
C GLN A 12 -31.64 -24.45 11.87
N PRO A 13 -30.73 -24.56 10.88
CA PRO A 13 -31.05 -25.13 9.56
C PRO A 13 -31.66 -26.53 9.70
N SER A 14 -32.45 -26.94 8.70
CA SER A 14 -33.29 -28.14 8.79
C SER A 14 -32.49 -29.38 9.21
N PRO A 15 -33.05 -30.29 10.04
CA PRO A 15 -32.29 -31.43 10.54
C PRO A 15 -31.77 -32.34 9.41
N ARG A 16 -32.46 -32.40 8.26
CA ARG A 16 -31.97 -33.12 7.08
C ARG A 16 -30.73 -32.47 6.48
N THR A 17 -30.74 -31.15 6.24
CA THR A 17 -29.57 -30.44 5.71
C THR A 17 -28.37 -30.51 6.64
N THR A 18 -28.58 -30.41 7.95
CA THR A 18 -27.51 -30.47 8.97
C THR A 18 -26.93 -31.88 9.10
N ILE A 19 -27.76 -32.93 9.02
CA ILE A 19 -27.27 -34.32 8.98
C ILE A 19 -26.51 -34.58 7.68
N ILE A 20 -27.00 -34.11 6.53
CA ILE A 20 -26.32 -34.29 5.24
C ILE A 20 -24.96 -33.59 5.22
N SER A 21 -24.84 -32.34 5.70
CA SER A 21 -23.56 -31.64 5.72
C SER A 21 -22.56 -32.25 6.71
N VAL A 22 -23.01 -32.72 7.88
CA VAL A 22 -22.15 -33.45 8.83
C VAL A 22 -21.71 -34.80 8.26
N VAL A 23 -22.59 -35.56 7.60
CA VAL A 23 -22.24 -36.83 6.95
C VAL A 23 -21.29 -36.61 5.76
N LEU A 24 -21.50 -35.56 4.96
CA LEU A 24 -20.62 -35.21 3.85
C LEU A 24 -19.24 -34.77 4.36
N PHE A 25 -19.18 -33.94 5.39
CA PHE A 25 -17.92 -33.52 6.03
C PHE A 25 -17.20 -34.72 6.65
N MET A 26 -17.92 -35.65 7.28
CA MET A 26 -17.36 -36.91 7.79
C MET A 26 -16.87 -37.84 6.68
N LEU A 27 -17.54 -37.91 5.53
CA LEU A 27 -17.07 -38.68 4.36
C LEU A 27 -15.80 -38.05 3.75
N VAL A 28 -15.75 -36.72 3.64
CA VAL A 28 -14.55 -36.00 3.19
C VAL A 28 -13.41 -36.16 4.18
N ALA A 29 -13.65 -36.00 5.49
CA ALA A 29 -12.64 -36.22 6.53
C ALA A 29 -12.18 -37.67 6.61
N PHE A 30 -13.05 -38.65 6.36
CA PHE A 30 -12.68 -40.06 6.23
C PHE A 30 -11.84 -40.32 4.98
N PHE A 31 -12.20 -39.75 3.82
CA PHE A 31 -11.44 -39.89 2.58
C PHE A 31 -10.05 -39.21 2.68
N VAL A 32 -9.99 -38.00 3.23
CA VAL A 32 -8.74 -37.28 3.50
C VAL A 32 -7.92 -37.99 4.59
N GLY A 33 -8.55 -38.55 5.62
CA GLY A 33 -7.86 -39.35 6.64
C GLY A 33 -7.29 -40.67 6.11
N GLN A 34 -8.01 -41.35 5.21
CA GLN A 34 -7.52 -42.52 4.47
C GLN A 34 -6.35 -42.15 3.55
N GLN A 35 -6.45 -41.03 2.81
CA GLN A 35 -5.33 -40.49 2.03
C GLN A 35 -4.13 -40.16 2.92
N PHE A 36 -4.34 -39.52 4.08
CA PHE A 36 -3.25 -39.12 4.98
C PHE A 36 -2.57 -40.33 5.64
N LEU A 37 -3.31 -41.39 5.98
CA LEU A 37 -2.75 -42.68 6.44
C LEU A 37 -1.96 -43.39 5.33
N ASN A 38 -2.43 -43.34 4.08
CA ASN A 38 -1.68 -43.85 2.93
C ASN A 38 -0.45 -42.98 2.58
N MET A 39 -0.45 -41.71 2.99
CA MET A 39 0.62 -40.73 2.74
C MET A 39 1.56 -40.54 3.95
N SER A 40 1.31 -41.19 5.09
CA SER A 40 2.15 -41.11 6.29
C SER A 40 3.40 -42.01 6.19
N SER A 41 4.17 -41.81 5.13
CA SER A 41 5.49 -42.43 4.89
C SER A 41 6.58 -41.37 4.67
N ALA A 42 6.42 -40.19 5.30
CA ALA A 42 7.40 -39.10 5.30
C ALA A 42 8.72 -39.55 5.95
N GLY A 43 9.66 -40.02 5.13
CA GLY A 43 10.91 -40.68 5.53
C GLY A 43 11.22 -41.98 4.78
N ALA A 44 10.26 -42.54 4.04
CA ALA A 44 10.49 -43.68 3.16
C ALA A 44 11.19 -43.25 1.86
N LYS A 45 12.16 -44.06 1.42
CA LYS A 45 12.71 -43.99 0.06
C LYS A 45 11.58 -44.22 -0.96
N PRO A 46 11.58 -43.57 -2.14
CA PRO A 46 10.53 -43.77 -3.14
C PRO A 46 10.44 -45.24 -3.53
N THR A 47 9.21 -45.75 -3.67
CA THR A 47 8.94 -47.18 -3.89
C THR A 47 8.56 -47.44 -5.35
N ASP A 48 9.40 -48.19 -6.05
CA ASP A 48 9.17 -48.58 -7.44
C ASP A 48 8.33 -49.86 -7.54
N ARG A 49 7.53 -49.99 -8.60
CA ARG A 49 6.79 -51.21 -8.91
C ARG A 49 7.52 -51.98 -10.01
N LEU A 50 8.25 -53.02 -9.63
CA LEU A 50 8.98 -53.88 -10.56
C LEU A 50 8.10 -55.01 -11.05
N ILE A 51 8.19 -55.35 -12.34
CA ILE A 51 7.67 -56.63 -12.84
C ILE A 51 8.63 -57.77 -12.46
N THR A 52 8.12 -59.01 -12.45
CA THR A 52 8.87 -60.20 -11.98
C THR A 52 10.27 -60.31 -12.60
N SER A 53 10.43 -60.02 -13.89
CA SER A 53 11.71 -60.08 -14.60
C SER A 53 12.71 -58.98 -14.18
N GLU A 54 12.24 -57.77 -13.86
CA GLU A 54 13.10 -56.66 -13.41
C GLU A 54 13.60 -56.90 -11.98
N PHE A 55 12.74 -57.47 -11.13
CA PHE A 55 13.12 -57.92 -9.79
C PHE A 55 14.16 -59.05 -9.85
N VAL A 56 13.92 -60.09 -10.67
CA VAL A 56 14.90 -61.18 -10.88
C VAL A 56 16.23 -60.60 -11.35
N GLN A 57 16.24 -59.74 -12.38
CA GLN A 57 17.45 -59.10 -12.89
C GLN A 57 18.14 -58.21 -11.84
N ALA A 58 17.41 -57.58 -10.92
CA ALA A 58 18.01 -56.81 -9.82
C ALA A 58 18.69 -57.69 -8.76
N VAL A 59 18.20 -58.91 -8.54
CA VAL A 59 18.82 -59.91 -7.67
C VAL A 59 20.03 -60.55 -8.35
N GLU A 60 19.88 -60.99 -9.60
CA GLU A 60 20.94 -61.62 -10.40
C GLU A 60 22.18 -60.72 -10.61
N GLN A 61 22.00 -59.41 -10.52
CA GLN A 61 23.06 -58.39 -10.68
C GLN A 61 23.56 -57.83 -9.33
N ASP A 62 23.23 -58.46 -8.20
CA ASP A 62 23.56 -58.01 -6.83
C ASP A 62 23.16 -56.54 -6.53
N ARG A 63 22.12 -56.03 -7.22
CA ARG A 63 21.58 -54.67 -7.03
C ARG A 63 20.49 -54.59 -5.94
N ALA A 64 19.93 -55.73 -5.54
CA ALA A 64 18.97 -55.82 -4.43
C ALA A 64 19.72 -55.83 -3.08
N THR A 65 19.37 -54.92 -2.17
CA THR A 65 20.05 -54.75 -0.86
C THR A 65 19.31 -55.40 0.29
N LYS A 66 17.99 -55.57 0.17
CA LYS A 66 17.16 -56.38 1.07
C LYS A 66 15.90 -56.85 0.34
N VAL A 67 15.48 -58.09 0.64
CA VAL A 67 14.26 -58.70 0.08
C VAL A 67 13.40 -59.25 1.20
N VAL A 68 12.12 -58.88 1.21
CA VAL A 68 11.10 -59.34 2.16
C VAL A 68 9.91 -59.89 1.39
N TYR A 69 9.65 -61.20 1.52
CA TYR A 69 8.46 -61.82 0.96
C TYR A 69 7.31 -61.77 1.96
N ASN A 70 6.18 -61.18 1.58
CA ASN A 70 4.96 -61.18 2.39
C ASN A 70 4.07 -62.37 2.00
N ALA A 71 3.90 -63.30 2.93
CA ALA A 71 3.09 -64.49 2.70
C ALA A 71 1.56 -64.22 2.67
N GLY A 72 1.10 -63.03 3.09
CA GLY A 72 -0.32 -62.68 3.12
C GLY A 72 -0.90 -62.19 1.79
N ASP A 73 -0.09 -61.49 0.97
CA ASP A 73 -0.52 -60.86 -0.28
C ASP A 73 0.26 -61.34 -1.53
N TYR A 74 1.17 -62.31 -1.35
CA TYR A 74 2.07 -62.85 -2.37
C TYR A 74 3.00 -61.79 -3.02
N THR A 75 3.26 -60.68 -2.34
CA THR A 75 4.19 -59.65 -2.80
C THR A 75 5.61 -59.86 -2.27
N VAL A 76 6.58 -59.43 -3.08
CA VAL A 76 7.96 -59.21 -2.66
C VAL A 76 8.15 -57.70 -2.51
N SER A 77 8.72 -57.27 -1.39
CA SER A 77 9.07 -55.88 -1.13
C SER A 77 10.53 -55.80 -0.68
N GLY A 78 11.14 -54.61 -0.73
CA GLY A 78 12.54 -54.48 -0.32
C GLY A 78 13.17 -53.18 -0.77
N SER A 79 14.50 -53.20 -0.88
CA SER A 79 15.31 -52.07 -1.35
C SER A 79 16.34 -52.53 -2.38
N TYR A 80 16.65 -51.66 -3.34
CA TYR A 80 17.54 -51.95 -4.48
C TYR A 80 18.13 -50.68 -5.11
N TYR A 81 19.16 -50.85 -5.93
CA TYR A 81 19.67 -49.81 -6.83
C TYR A 81 19.10 -50.00 -8.26
N PRO A 82 18.47 -48.97 -8.86
CA PRO A 82 18.01 -49.02 -10.24
C PRO A 82 19.13 -49.26 -11.25
N ALA A 83 18.80 -49.89 -12.38
CA ALA A 83 19.76 -50.07 -13.48
C ALA A 83 20.01 -48.74 -14.21
N ILE A 84 21.21 -48.17 -14.08
CA ILE A 84 21.62 -46.97 -14.81
C ILE A 84 22.33 -47.40 -16.11
N THR A 85 21.60 -47.45 -17.22
CA THR A 85 22.06 -47.99 -18.52
C THR A 85 23.27 -47.27 -19.14
N ALA A 86 23.66 -46.10 -18.61
CA ALA A 86 24.85 -45.36 -19.01
C ALA A 86 25.92 -45.24 -17.88
N GLY A 87 25.66 -45.84 -16.72
CA GLY A 87 26.47 -45.64 -15.50
C GLY A 87 27.68 -46.55 -15.37
N SER A 88 27.55 -47.83 -15.72
CA SER A 88 28.63 -48.82 -15.58
C SER A 88 29.84 -48.48 -16.45
N THR A 89 29.65 -48.23 -17.75
CA THR A 89 30.71 -47.79 -18.67
C THR A 89 31.39 -46.49 -18.23
N GLY A 90 30.68 -45.60 -17.53
CA GLY A 90 31.26 -44.41 -16.93
C GLY A 90 32.11 -44.71 -15.69
N ALA A 91 31.67 -45.62 -14.83
CA ALA A 91 32.42 -46.08 -13.66
C ALA A 91 33.68 -46.87 -14.06
N ASP A 92 33.58 -47.79 -15.01
CA ASP A 92 34.71 -48.57 -15.53
C ASP A 92 35.77 -47.63 -16.15
N ALA A 93 35.36 -46.70 -17.02
CA ALA A 93 36.26 -45.71 -17.62
C ALA A 93 36.87 -44.74 -16.59
N PHE A 94 36.16 -44.40 -15.52
CA PHE A 94 36.68 -43.59 -14.42
C PHE A 94 37.75 -44.35 -13.63
N ASN A 95 37.47 -45.60 -13.24
CA ASN A 95 38.41 -46.46 -12.53
C ASN A 95 39.67 -46.70 -13.37
N GLU A 96 39.53 -47.03 -14.66
CA GLU A 96 40.66 -47.22 -15.59
C GLU A 96 41.48 -45.93 -15.77
N ALA A 97 40.84 -44.77 -15.92
CA ALA A 97 41.53 -43.49 -16.05
C ALA A 97 42.35 -43.13 -14.80
N PHE A 98 41.84 -43.40 -13.59
CA PHE A 98 42.59 -43.19 -12.35
C PHE A 98 43.73 -44.19 -12.15
N GLN A 99 43.56 -45.46 -12.55
CA GLN A 99 44.66 -46.44 -12.58
C GLN A 99 45.75 -46.02 -13.57
N ALA A 100 45.39 -45.55 -14.77
CA ALA A 100 46.33 -45.03 -15.76
C ALA A 100 47.05 -43.74 -15.28
N LEU A 101 46.34 -42.83 -14.60
CA LEU A 101 46.92 -41.65 -13.97
C LEU A 101 47.95 -42.03 -12.89
N ASN A 102 47.61 -42.97 -12.01
CA ASN A 102 48.50 -43.45 -10.96
C ASN A 102 49.73 -44.18 -11.51
N ALA A 103 49.56 -45.01 -12.55
CA ALA A 103 50.68 -45.61 -13.27
C ALA A 103 51.62 -44.56 -13.88
N ARG A 104 51.07 -43.48 -14.46
CA ARG A 104 51.86 -42.36 -14.99
C ARG A 104 52.58 -41.59 -13.89
N MET A 105 51.90 -41.27 -12.78
CA MET A 105 52.50 -40.59 -11.62
C MET A 105 53.66 -41.39 -11.02
N ALA A 106 53.56 -42.72 -10.96
CA ALA A 106 54.64 -43.59 -10.49
C ALA A 106 55.92 -43.54 -11.35
N THR A 107 55.84 -43.12 -12.63
CA THR A 107 57.02 -42.91 -13.48
C THR A 107 57.72 -41.57 -13.22
N LEU A 108 57.01 -40.58 -12.67
CA LEU A 108 57.54 -39.24 -12.39
C LEU A 108 58.27 -39.25 -11.04
N LYS A 109 59.58 -39.04 -11.07
CA LYS A 109 60.43 -38.96 -9.88
C LYS A 109 60.68 -37.50 -9.50
N ASN A 110 60.61 -37.22 -8.20
CA ASN A 110 61.02 -35.92 -7.66
C ASN A 110 62.55 -35.74 -7.87
N PRO A 111 63.02 -34.66 -8.53
CA PRO A 111 64.43 -34.47 -8.88
C PRO A 111 65.40 -34.44 -7.68
N GLU A 112 64.95 -33.96 -6.52
CA GLU A 112 65.79 -33.74 -5.34
C GLU A 112 65.88 -34.98 -4.44
N THR A 113 64.89 -35.88 -4.50
CA THR A 113 64.78 -37.04 -3.59
C THR A 113 64.78 -38.39 -4.30
N GLY A 114 64.71 -38.43 -5.64
CA GLY A 114 64.80 -39.65 -6.46
C GLY A 114 63.65 -40.65 -6.34
N LYS A 115 62.71 -40.42 -5.41
CA LYS A 115 61.49 -41.21 -5.23
C LYS A 115 60.43 -40.83 -6.25
N ALA A 116 59.60 -41.79 -6.63
CA ALA A 116 58.39 -41.53 -7.40
C ALA A 116 57.42 -40.62 -6.62
N LEU A 117 56.65 -39.80 -7.33
CA LEU A 117 55.53 -39.06 -6.74
C LEU A 117 54.45 -40.03 -6.25
N GLY A 118 53.79 -39.67 -5.15
CA GLY A 118 52.67 -40.44 -4.62
C GLY A 118 51.49 -40.44 -5.59
N GLY A 119 50.83 -41.60 -5.74
CA GLY A 119 49.56 -41.69 -6.45
C GLY A 119 48.41 -41.03 -5.68
N VAL A 120 47.34 -40.70 -6.38
CA VAL A 120 46.07 -40.24 -5.81
C VAL A 120 45.31 -41.46 -5.30
N GLY A 121 44.91 -41.44 -4.02
CA GLY A 121 44.06 -42.48 -3.45
C GLY A 121 42.61 -42.31 -3.90
N THR A 122 42.06 -43.33 -4.57
CA THR A 122 40.65 -43.42 -4.97
C THR A 122 40.10 -44.81 -4.62
N THR A 123 38.86 -44.86 -4.16
CA THR A 123 38.08 -46.12 -4.09
C THR A 123 37.43 -46.39 -5.44
N ASP A 124 37.55 -47.61 -5.96
CA ASP A 124 36.89 -48.01 -7.20
C ASP A 124 35.36 -47.92 -7.07
N ILE A 125 34.71 -47.41 -8.11
CA ILE A 125 33.25 -47.25 -8.17
C ILE A 125 32.61 -48.58 -8.59
N ASN A 126 31.72 -49.15 -7.77
CA ASN A 126 31.00 -50.39 -8.07
C ASN A 126 29.78 -50.15 -8.97
N GLY A 127 29.76 -50.80 -10.13
CA GLY A 127 28.65 -50.82 -11.10
C GLY A 127 27.26 -51.12 -10.52
N ALA A 128 27.17 -52.01 -9.52
CA ALA A 128 25.89 -52.47 -8.97
C ALA A 128 25.21 -51.46 -8.02
N THR A 129 25.97 -50.52 -7.44
CA THR A 129 25.48 -49.60 -6.39
C THR A 129 25.54 -48.12 -6.80
N LEU A 130 25.57 -47.82 -8.11
CA LEU A 130 25.46 -46.45 -8.60
C LEU A 130 24.03 -45.92 -8.47
N GLY A 131 23.92 -44.67 -8.03
CA GLY A 131 22.65 -43.95 -7.89
C GLY A 131 22.16 -43.88 -6.45
N VAL A 132 20.86 -43.64 -6.30
CA VAL A 132 20.18 -43.59 -4.99
C VAL A 132 19.43 -44.90 -4.79
N GLU A 133 19.61 -45.52 -3.62
CA GLU A 133 18.86 -46.70 -3.22
C GLU A 133 17.37 -46.38 -3.10
N ARG A 134 16.52 -47.18 -3.75
CA ARG A 134 15.06 -47.02 -3.76
C ARG A 134 14.40 -48.22 -3.10
N ASN A 135 13.19 -48.04 -2.60
CA ASN A 135 12.36 -49.16 -2.19
C ASN A 135 11.74 -49.81 -3.44
N PHE A 136 11.32 -51.06 -3.36
CA PHE A 136 10.54 -51.69 -4.43
C PHE A 136 9.38 -52.53 -3.89
N THR A 137 8.39 -52.77 -4.73
CA THR A 137 7.39 -53.83 -4.61
C THR A 137 7.26 -54.57 -5.94
N SER A 138 7.13 -55.88 -5.90
CA SER A 138 6.96 -56.75 -7.07
C SER A 138 5.97 -57.85 -6.73
N THR A 139 5.08 -58.19 -7.66
CA THR A 139 4.32 -59.46 -7.57
C THR A 139 5.14 -60.52 -8.31
N TYR A 140 5.56 -61.57 -7.60
CA TYR A 140 6.49 -62.56 -8.14
C TYR A 140 5.74 -63.77 -8.69
N TYR A 141 5.64 -63.87 -10.01
CA TYR A 141 5.01 -64.98 -10.74
C TYR A 141 6.04 -65.95 -11.35
N GLY A 142 7.15 -66.19 -10.62
CA GLY A 142 8.22 -67.10 -11.03
C GLY A 142 8.06 -68.53 -10.49
N GLY A 143 9.18 -69.25 -10.41
CA GLY A 143 9.26 -70.56 -9.75
C GLY A 143 9.26 -70.45 -8.22
N SER A 144 10.01 -71.32 -7.54
CA SER A 144 10.24 -71.14 -6.10
C SER A 144 11.17 -69.94 -5.87
N LEU A 145 10.66 -68.90 -5.21
CA LEU A 145 11.42 -67.71 -4.84
C LEU A 145 12.60 -68.06 -3.91
N GLY A 146 12.44 -69.11 -3.09
CA GLY A 146 13.49 -69.59 -2.19
C GLY A 146 14.74 -70.07 -2.92
N ASP A 147 14.60 -70.69 -4.10
CA ASP A 147 15.76 -71.15 -4.88
C ASP A 147 16.55 -69.98 -5.49
N LEU A 148 15.85 -68.91 -5.92
CA LEU A 148 16.48 -67.69 -6.40
C LEU A 148 17.27 -66.98 -5.29
N MET A 149 16.69 -66.89 -4.08
CA MET A 149 17.39 -66.31 -2.92
C MET A 149 18.55 -67.19 -2.44
N ALA A 150 18.40 -68.52 -2.50
CA ALA A 150 19.47 -69.46 -2.13
C ALA A 150 20.68 -69.41 -3.09
N ALA A 151 20.47 -69.02 -4.36
CA ALA A 151 21.55 -68.77 -5.32
C ALA A 151 22.30 -67.45 -5.06
N HIS A 152 21.67 -66.47 -4.40
CA HIS A 152 22.23 -65.13 -4.13
C HIS A 152 22.33 -64.83 -2.62
N PRO A 153 23.17 -65.56 -1.85
CA PRO A 153 23.23 -65.49 -0.39
C PRO A 153 23.75 -64.15 0.17
N ASN A 154 24.23 -63.24 -0.69
CA ASN A 154 24.63 -61.89 -0.32
C ASN A 154 23.43 -60.97 -0.03
N VAL A 155 22.24 -61.32 -0.53
CA VAL A 155 21.02 -60.52 -0.39
C VAL A 155 20.22 -61.00 0.84
N PRO A 156 20.04 -60.18 1.89
CA PRO A 156 19.31 -60.60 3.08
C PRO A 156 17.81 -60.80 2.76
N TYR A 157 17.36 -62.04 2.93
CA TYR A 157 15.99 -62.49 2.67
C TYR A 157 15.23 -62.76 3.97
N GLU A 158 14.06 -62.13 4.13
CA GLU A 158 13.15 -62.31 5.25
C GLU A 158 11.74 -62.71 4.75
N VAL A 159 11.02 -63.51 5.54
CA VAL A 159 9.62 -63.87 5.27
C VAL A 159 8.73 -63.23 6.33
N ALA A 160 7.88 -62.28 5.89
CA ALA A 160 6.87 -61.66 6.73
C ALA A 160 5.59 -62.53 6.74
N LEU A 161 5.13 -62.88 7.94
CA LEU A 161 3.85 -63.54 8.16
C LEU A 161 2.82 -62.49 8.66
N PRO A 162 1.59 -62.45 8.12
CA PRO A 162 0.57 -61.52 8.58
C PRO A 162 0.17 -61.83 10.03
N SER A 163 0.08 -60.79 10.86
CA SER A 163 -0.34 -60.89 12.27
C SER A 163 -1.78 -60.37 12.42
N PRO A 164 -2.79 -61.27 12.57
CA PRO A 164 -4.21 -60.87 12.52
C PRO A 164 -4.61 -59.83 13.59
N PHE A 165 -3.86 -59.76 14.69
CA PHE A 165 -4.13 -58.83 15.78
C PHE A 165 -3.74 -57.38 15.45
N VAL A 166 -2.67 -57.19 14.67
CA VAL A 166 -2.22 -55.84 14.25
C VAL A 166 -3.17 -55.27 13.20
N GLU A 167 -3.62 -56.12 12.28
CA GLU A 167 -4.55 -55.78 11.20
C GLU A 167 -5.95 -55.41 11.73
N LEU A 168 -6.45 -56.17 12.72
CA LEU A 168 -7.67 -55.86 13.47
C LEU A 168 -7.57 -54.54 14.24
N LEU A 169 -6.42 -54.27 14.88
CA LEU A 169 -6.22 -53.02 15.62
C LEU A 169 -6.15 -51.81 14.67
N GLY A 170 -5.47 -51.95 13.53
CA GLY A 170 -5.38 -50.92 12.49
C GLY A 170 -6.73 -50.57 11.86
N THR A 171 -7.63 -51.54 11.69
CA THR A 171 -9.00 -51.29 11.19
C THR A 171 -9.93 -50.70 12.26
N LEU A 172 -9.83 -51.10 13.53
CA LEU A 172 -10.73 -50.61 14.59
C LEU A 172 -10.32 -49.24 15.18
N LEU A 173 -9.03 -48.92 15.24
CA LEU A 173 -8.52 -47.70 15.87
C LEU A 173 -9.11 -46.40 15.27
N PRO A 174 -9.29 -46.25 13.94
CA PRO A 174 -9.99 -45.10 13.36
C PRO A 174 -11.44 -44.96 13.84
N PHE A 175 -12.19 -46.06 13.94
CA PHE A 175 -13.58 -46.04 14.45
C PHE A 175 -13.63 -45.70 15.95
N ILE A 176 -12.65 -46.14 16.75
CA ILE A 176 -12.55 -45.79 18.17
C ILE A 176 -12.23 -44.29 18.33
N ILE A 177 -11.32 -43.73 17.54
CA ILE A 177 -11.00 -42.30 17.55
C ILE A 177 -12.20 -41.46 17.13
N ILE A 178 -12.87 -41.80 16.03
CA ILE A 178 -14.09 -41.11 15.58
C ILE A 178 -15.20 -41.25 16.64
N GLY A 179 -15.36 -42.42 17.25
CA GLY A 179 -16.30 -42.65 18.35
C GLY A 179 -16.03 -41.79 19.59
N LEU A 180 -14.76 -41.63 19.98
CA LEU A 180 -14.35 -40.77 21.10
C LEU A 180 -14.56 -39.27 20.78
N ILE A 181 -14.22 -38.83 19.57
CA ILE A 181 -14.46 -37.45 19.11
C ILE A 181 -15.97 -37.16 19.07
N LEU A 182 -16.77 -38.06 18.50
CA LEU A 182 -18.23 -37.95 18.49
C LEU A 182 -18.80 -37.95 19.92
N PHE A 183 -18.31 -38.81 20.83
CA PHE A 183 -18.75 -38.82 22.22
C PHE A 183 -18.39 -37.53 22.95
N PHE A 184 -17.21 -36.95 22.71
CA PHE A 184 -16.81 -35.64 23.23
C PHE A 184 -17.73 -34.53 22.71
N PHE A 185 -17.96 -34.47 21.39
CA PHE A 185 -18.87 -33.52 20.76
C PHE A 185 -20.34 -33.70 21.19
N PHE A 186 -20.83 -34.93 21.42
CA PHE A 186 -22.19 -35.16 21.93
C PHE A 186 -22.35 -34.64 23.36
N ASN A 187 -21.37 -34.90 24.24
CA ASN A 187 -21.35 -34.36 25.60
C ASN A 187 -21.20 -32.83 25.62
N GLN A 188 -20.52 -32.25 24.62
CA GLN A 188 -20.42 -30.80 24.46
C GLN A 188 -21.72 -30.20 23.87
N MET A 189 -22.37 -30.86 22.91
CA MET A 189 -23.69 -30.47 22.37
C MET A 189 -24.80 -30.60 23.42
N GLN A 190 -24.79 -31.60 24.31
CA GLN A 190 -25.70 -31.65 25.47
C GLN A 190 -25.37 -30.64 26.57
N LYS A 191 -24.34 -29.80 26.38
CA LYS A 191 -24.07 -28.56 27.14
C LYS A 191 -24.31 -27.29 26.30
N ALA A 192 -24.19 -27.33 24.97
CA ALA A 192 -24.36 -26.19 24.06
C ALA A 192 -25.80 -26.03 23.55
N ASN A 193 -26.58 -27.12 23.50
CA ASN A 193 -28.04 -27.11 23.63
C ASN A 193 -28.46 -26.70 25.06
N ASN A 194 -27.63 -25.85 25.70
CA ASN A 194 -27.93 -24.99 26.83
C ASN A 194 -27.37 -23.55 26.67
N SER A 195 -27.84 -22.81 25.66
CA SER A 195 -27.91 -21.32 25.61
C SER A 195 -29.38 -20.87 25.40
N GLN A 196 -30.09 -20.27 26.38
CA GLN A 196 -31.56 -20.02 26.27
C GLN A 196 -31.87 -18.72 25.56
N MET A 197 -33.03 -18.67 24.89
CA MET A 197 -33.89 -17.48 24.66
C MET A 197 -33.21 -16.17 24.21
N SER A 198 -31.97 -16.21 23.71
CA SER A 198 -31.12 -15.03 23.53
C SER A 198 -30.69 -14.84 22.07
N PHE A 199 -31.21 -15.66 21.16
CA PHE A 199 -30.89 -15.65 19.72
C PHE A 199 -31.35 -14.38 18.97
N GLY A 200 -32.12 -13.50 19.64
CA GLY A 200 -32.55 -12.20 19.11
C GLY A 200 -31.74 -10.99 19.59
N LYS A 201 -30.66 -11.19 20.37
CA LYS A 201 -29.68 -10.13 20.67
C LYS A 201 -28.28 -10.69 20.46
N ALA A 202 -27.64 -10.29 19.37
CA ALA A 202 -26.23 -10.53 19.17
C ALA A 202 -25.45 -9.85 20.32
N LYS A 203 -24.41 -10.52 20.83
CA LYS A 203 -23.30 -9.80 21.46
C LYS A 203 -22.34 -9.41 20.35
N THR A 204 -22.77 -8.45 19.56
CA THR A 204 -21.96 -7.66 18.65
C THR A 204 -20.71 -7.21 19.42
N LYS A 205 -19.54 -7.11 18.76
CA LYS A 205 -18.52 -6.16 19.23
C LYS A 205 -19.28 -4.85 19.42
N LYS A 206 -19.24 -4.23 20.61
CA LYS A 206 -19.77 -2.88 20.75
C LYS A 206 -19.13 -2.03 19.65
N SER A 207 -19.95 -1.35 18.85
CA SER A 207 -19.47 -0.18 18.12
C SER A 207 -18.83 0.73 19.15
N ILE A 208 -17.55 1.05 18.96
CA ILE A 208 -16.77 1.68 20.01
C ILE A 208 -17.38 3.07 20.23
N GLU A 209 -17.94 3.29 21.42
CA GLU A 209 -18.40 4.60 21.87
C GLU A 209 -17.13 5.41 22.16
N GLU A 210 -16.63 6.11 21.16
CA GLU A 210 -15.52 7.04 21.33
C GLU A 210 -16.05 8.39 21.79
N ARG A 211 -15.26 9.07 22.62
CA ARG A 211 -15.38 10.50 22.87
C ARG A 211 -14.04 11.11 22.47
N PRO A 212 -13.88 11.55 21.21
CA PRO A 212 -12.62 12.08 20.73
C PRO A 212 -12.39 13.48 21.33
N ASP A 213 -11.21 13.72 21.89
CA ASP A 213 -10.84 15.04 22.40
C ASP A 213 -10.41 16.03 21.30
N VAL A 214 -10.29 15.55 20.05
CA VAL A 214 -9.91 16.30 18.85
C VAL A 214 -10.83 17.51 18.63
N LYS A 215 -10.23 18.65 18.26
CA LYS A 215 -10.89 19.94 18.07
C LYS A 215 -10.76 20.45 16.64
N PHE A 216 -11.52 21.49 16.29
CA PHE A 216 -11.34 22.16 15.00
C PHE A 216 -9.97 22.85 14.88
N SER A 217 -9.30 23.15 16.00
CA SER A 217 -7.89 23.63 16.03
C SER A 217 -6.86 22.65 15.48
N ASP A 218 -7.25 21.38 15.34
CA ASP A 218 -6.38 20.27 14.96
C ASP A 218 -6.63 19.85 13.50
N VAL A 219 -7.62 20.48 12.85
CA VAL A 219 -7.96 20.34 11.44
C VAL A 219 -7.53 21.63 10.74
N ALA A 220 -6.76 21.50 9.66
CA ALA A 220 -6.18 22.64 8.96
C ALA A 220 -6.25 22.44 7.43
N GLY A 221 -6.30 23.54 6.68
CA GLY A 221 -6.23 23.55 5.22
C GLY A 221 -7.50 23.08 4.50
N VAL A 222 -8.63 23.01 5.21
CA VAL A 222 -9.97 22.70 4.70
C VAL A 222 -10.99 23.62 5.38
N ASP A 223 -10.67 24.92 5.43
CA ASP A 223 -11.36 25.93 6.23
C ASP A 223 -12.87 26.01 5.91
N GLU A 224 -13.24 25.89 4.63
CA GLU A 224 -14.63 25.88 4.14
C GLU A 224 -15.41 24.65 4.63
N ALA A 225 -14.77 23.48 4.65
CA ALA A 225 -15.38 22.25 5.15
C ALA A 225 -15.54 22.28 6.68
N VAL A 226 -14.66 23.01 7.39
CA VAL A 226 -14.82 23.30 8.82
C VAL A 226 -16.00 24.27 9.05
N GLU A 227 -16.20 25.28 8.21
CA GLU A 227 -17.35 26.20 8.32
C GLU A 227 -18.70 25.48 8.11
N GLU A 228 -18.84 24.63 7.09
CA GLU A 228 -20.08 23.84 6.94
C GLU A 228 -20.29 22.85 8.10
N MET A 229 -19.22 22.23 8.60
CA MET A 229 -19.29 21.32 9.76
C MET A 229 -19.54 22.05 11.08
N GLN A 230 -19.27 23.36 11.15
CA GLN A 230 -19.59 24.19 12.31
C GLN A 230 -21.10 24.30 12.52
N GLU A 231 -21.92 24.27 11.46
CA GLU A 231 -23.38 24.21 11.58
C GLU A 231 -23.86 22.90 12.23
N ILE A 232 -23.23 21.77 11.86
CA ILE A 232 -23.55 20.43 12.40
C ILE A 232 -23.19 20.34 13.88
N LYS A 233 -22.02 20.85 14.27
CA LYS A 233 -21.58 20.99 15.66
C LYS A 233 -22.57 21.85 16.47
N ASP A 234 -22.98 23.00 15.94
CA ASP A 234 -23.88 23.91 16.65
C ASP A 234 -25.30 23.38 16.79
N PHE A 235 -25.77 22.59 15.81
CA PHE A 235 -26.99 21.81 15.94
C PHE A 235 -26.89 20.78 17.08
N LEU A 236 -25.84 19.95 17.10
CA LEU A 236 -25.66 18.90 18.12
C LEU A 236 -25.53 19.48 19.54
N ALA A 237 -24.87 20.62 19.69
CA ALA A 237 -24.74 21.32 20.96
C ALA A 237 -26.04 22.02 21.41
N ASN A 238 -26.90 22.47 20.48
CA ASN A 238 -28.09 23.28 20.79
C ASN A 238 -29.34 22.86 19.98
N PRO A 239 -29.79 21.58 19.99
CA PRO A 239 -30.82 21.09 19.07
C PRO A 239 -32.17 21.81 19.24
N ALA A 240 -32.52 22.20 20.47
CA ALA A 240 -33.74 22.94 20.78
C ALA A 240 -33.83 24.31 20.08
N LYS A 241 -32.70 24.98 19.83
CA LYS A 241 -32.63 26.25 19.08
C LYS A 241 -33.22 26.06 17.68
N TYR A 242 -32.75 25.05 16.96
CA TYR A 242 -33.17 24.76 15.59
C TYR A 242 -34.60 24.20 15.52
N GLN A 243 -34.96 23.30 16.45
CA GLN A 243 -36.32 22.77 16.56
C GLN A 243 -37.36 23.86 16.82
N SER A 244 -37.07 24.85 17.68
CA SER A 244 -37.99 25.95 17.97
C SER A 244 -38.28 26.88 16.77
N MET A 245 -37.36 26.94 15.81
CA MET A 245 -37.52 27.66 14.55
C MET A 245 -38.21 26.82 13.45
N GLY A 246 -38.54 25.56 13.72
CA GLY A 246 -39.07 24.62 12.72
C GLY A 246 -38.06 24.22 11.64
N ALA A 247 -36.76 24.45 11.88
CA ALA A 247 -35.71 24.07 10.94
C ALA A 247 -35.62 22.53 10.86
N LYS A 248 -35.52 21.99 9.63
CA LYS A 248 -35.25 20.57 9.44
C LYS A 248 -33.77 20.29 9.66
N ILE A 249 -33.50 19.29 10.47
CA ILE A 249 -32.16 18.81 10.80
C ILE A 249 -31.62 18.03 9.59
N PRO A 250 -30.42 18.35 9.05
CA PRO A 250 -29.80 17.51 8.03
C PRO A 250 -29.53 16.13 8.62
N ARG A 251 -30.03 15.08 7.94
CA ARG A 251 -29.97 13.71 8.49
C ARG A 251 -28.66 13.01 8.18
N GLY A 252 -28.01 13.40 7.10
CA GLY A 252 -26.79 12.78 6.62
C GLY A 252 -25.87 13.79 5.94
N CYS A 253 -24.63 13.85 6.38
CA CYS A 253 -23.55 14.55 5.70
C CYS A 253 -22.62 13.54 5.01
N LEU A 254 -22.37 13.72 3.71
CA LEU A 254 -21.37 12.96 2.97
C LEU A 254 -20.12 13.84 2.77
N LEU A 255 -18.99 13.40 3.32
CA LEU A 255 -17.67 13.98 3.08
C LEU A 255 -17.07 13.34 1.82
N VAL A 256 -16.85 14.14 0.79
CA VAL A 256 -16.34 13.70 -0.52
C VAL A 256 -14.98 14.34 -0.78
N GLY A 257 -13.98 13.55 -1.19
CA GLY A 257 -12.69 14.10 -1.59
C GLY A 257 -11.59 13.04 -1.65
N PRO A 258 -10.35 13.37 -2.04
CA PRO A 258 -9.24 12.42 -2.13
C PRO A 258 -8.95 11.66 -0.82
N PRO A 259 -8.31 10.47 -0.86
CA PRO A 259 -7.77 9.86 0.35
C PRO A 259 -6.73 10.80 1.00
N GLY A 260 -6.59 10.75 2.32
CA GLY A 260 -5.59 11.55 3.04
C GLY A 260 -5.97 13.01 3.36
N THR A 261 -7.09 13.55 2.84
CA THR A 261 -7.55 14.94 3.11
C THR A 261 -8.23 15.14 4.47
N GLY A 262 -8.07 14.20 5.41
CA GLY A 262 -8.52 14.39 6.80
C GLY A 262 -10.03 14.21 7.06
N LYS A 263 -10.84 13.72 6.10
CA LYS A 263 -12.29 13.47 6.27
C LYS A 263 -12.68 12.84 7.63
N THR A 264 -11.98 11.79 8.04
CA THR A 264 -12.20 11.05 9.29
C THR A 264 -11.73 11.82 10.53
N LEU A 265 -10.74 12.71 10.39
CA LEU A 265 -10.31 13.64 11.44
C LEU A 265 -11.34 14.76 11.65
N LEU A 266 -11.84 15.35 10.55
CA LEU A 266 -12.90 16.36 10.55
C LEU A 266 -14.19 15.84 11.22
N ALA A 267 -14.61 14.61 10.90
CA ALA A 267 -15.76 13.98 11.55
C ALA A 267 -15.56 13.78 13.07
N ARG A 268 -14.34 13.45 13.52
CA ARG A 268 -13.99 13.33 14.95
C ARG A 268 -13.92 14.70 15.64
N ALA A 269 -13.44 15.73 14.95
CA ALA A 269 -13.43 17.11 15.46
C ALA A 269 -14.84 17.64 15.74
N VAL A 270 -15.82 17.37 14.87
CA VAL A 270 -17.24 17.74 15.14
C VAL A 270 -17.76 17.07 16.43
N ALA A 271 -17.44 15.80 16.65
CA ALA A 271 -17.84 15.09 17.86
C ALA A 271 -17.19 15.67 19.12
N GLY A 272 -15.88 15.94 19.07
CA GLY A 272 -15.13 16.53 20.18
C GLY A 272 -15.52 17.96 20.50
N GLU A 273 -15.90 18.77 19.51
CA GLU A 273 -16.39 20.14 19.71
C GLU A 273 -17.85 20.21 20.17
N ALA A 274 -18.68 19.24 19.81
CA ALA A 274 -20.04 19.11 20.34
C ALA A 274 -20.10 18.37 21.69
N GLY A 275 -19.03 17.65 22.08
CA GLY A 275 -18.95 16.85 23.31
C GLY A 275 -19.81 15.58 23.28
N VAL A 276 -20.15 15.08 22.09
CA VAL A 276 -21.10 13.97 21.88
C VAL A 276 -20.41 12.62 21.62
N PRO A 277 -21.08 11.48 21.90
CA PRO A 277 -20.57 10.17 21.52
C PRO A 277 -20.38 10.02 20.00
N PHE A 278 -19.27 9.40 19.62
CA PHE A 278 -18.88 9.12 18.24
C PHE A 278 -18.85 7.60 18.01
N PHE A 279 -19.68 7.10 17.09
CA PHE A 279 -19.73 5.69 16.72
C PHE A 279 -19.11 5.47 15.33
N SER A 280 -17.86 5.02 15.30
CA SER A 280 -17.10 4.77 14.06
C SER A 280 -17.25 3.33 13.56
N ILE A 281 -17.37 3.14 12.24
CA ILE A 281 -17.34 1.85 11.55
C ILE A 281 -16.86 2.01 10.10
N SER A 282 -16.21 1.00 9.50
CA SER A 282 -15.93 1.01 8.05
C SER A 282 -17.12 0.45 7.27
N GLY A 283 -17.38 0.99 6.08
CA GLY A 283 -18.31 0.44 5.10
C GLY A 283 -18.00 -1.03 4.75
N SER A 284 -16.73 -1.44 4.86
CA SER A 284 -16.28 -2.82 4.68
C SER A 284 -16.73 -3.76 5.80
N ASP A 285 -16.88 -3.29 7.05
CA ASP A 285 -17.35 -4.09 8.20
C ASP A 285 -18.81 -4.54 8.07
N PHE A 286 -19.56 -3.97 7.12
CA PHE A 286 -20.92 -4.36 6.80
C PHE A 286 -21.04 -5.39 5.67
N VAL A 287 -19.93 -5.80 5.04
CA VAL A 287 -19.92 -6.74 3.91
C VAL A 287 -19.34 -8.08 4.35
N GLU A 288 -20.19 -9.06 4.64
CA GLU A 288 -19.76 -10.39 5.09
C GLU A 288 -20.28 -11.54 4.23
N MET A 289 -19.65 -12.72 4.35
CA MET A 289 -20.04 -13.95 3.64
C MET A 289 -21.42 -14.51 4.06
N PHE A 290 -22.10 -13.90 5.04
CA PHE A 290 -23.35 -14.37 5.61
C PHE A 290 -24.48 -13.35 5.41
N VAL A 291 -25.37 -13.67 4.47
CA VAL A 291 -26.55 -12.87 4.12
C VAL A 291 -27.31 -12.41 5.36
N GLY A 292 -27.52 -11.11 5.49
CA GLY A 292 -28.27 -10.47 6.58
C GLY A 292 -27.45 -10.10 7.82
N VAL A 293 -26.16 -10.45 7.92
CA VAL A 293 -25.33 -10.04 9.06
C VAL A 293 -25.00 -8.55 9.01
N GLY A 294 -24.59 -8.01 7.84
CA GLY A 294 -24.41 -6.57 7.65
C GLY A 294 -25.65 -5.76 8.01
N ALA A 295 -26.81 -6.14 7.45
CA ALA A 295 -28.10 -5.56 7.80
C ALA A 295 -28.44 -5.65 9.31
N SER A 296 -28.00 -6.67 10.04
CA SER A 296 -28.17 -6.71 11.50
C SER A 296 -27.28 -5.70 12.21
N ARG A 297 -26.01 -5.54 11.77
CA ARG A 297 -25.08 -4.54 12.33
C ARG A 297 -25.58 -3.12 12.13
N VAL A 298 -26.18 -2.82 10.98
CA VAL A 298 -26.81 -1.50 10.72
C VAL A 298 -27.88 -1.19 11.77
N ARG A 299 -28.79 -2.12 12.07
CA ARG A 299 -29.81 -1.91 13.11
C ARG A 299 -29.20 -1.76 14.51
N ASP A 300 -28.27 -2.63 14.87
CA ASP A 300 -27.58 -2.58 16.17
C ASP A 300 -26.85 -1.23 16.37
N LEU A 301 -26.22 -0.70 15.33
CA LEU A 301 -25.52 0.59 15.33
C LEU A 301 -26.49 1.76 15.52
N PHE A 302 -27.55 1.84 14.70
CA PHE A 302 -28.53 2.91 14.77
C PHE A 302 -29.31 2.89 16.10
N GLN A 303 -29.61 1.71 16.67
CA GLN A 303 -30.21 1.62 17.99
C GLN A 303 -29.27 2.13 19.09
N GLN A 304 -27.98 1.75 19.07
CA GLN A 304 -27.01 2.25 20.06
C GLN A 304 -26.82 3.77 19.97
N ALA A 305 -26.84 4.34 18.77
CA ALA A 305 -26.77 5.80 18.59
C ALA A 305 -28.05 6.52 19.03
N LYS A 306 -29.24 5.94 18.78
CA LYS A 306 -30.52 6.46 19.29
C LYS A 306 -30.57 6.40 20.82
N ASP A 307 -30.13 5.30 21.43
CA ASP A 307 -30.01 5.12 22.89
C ASP A 307 -29.02 6.11 23.55
N ALA A 308 -28.06 6.65 22.77
CA ALA A 308 -27.02 7.58 23.22
C ALA A 308 -27.20 9.04 22.72
N SER A 309 -28.36 9.37 22.14
CA SER A 309 -28.65 10.68 21.54
C SER A 309 -28.52 11.85 22.55
N PRO A 310 -27.92 13.01 22.18
CA PRO A 310 -27.36 13.34 20.86
C PRO A 310 -26.02 12.66 20.58
N ALA A 311 -25.83 12.16 19.35
CA ALA A 311 -24.67 11.37 18.96
C ALA A 311 -24.36 11.47 17.46
N ILE A 312 -23.14 11.13 17.07
CA ILE A 312 -22.69 11.00 15.67
C ILE A 312 -22.46 9.52 15.34
N ILE A 313 -23.01 9.08 14.21
CA ILE A 313 -22.58 7.84 13.54
C ILE A 313 -21.64 8.24 12.41
N PHE A 314 -20.45 7.63 12.33
CA PHE A 314 -19.51 7.81 11.23
C PHE A 314 -19.29 6.50 10.47
N ILE A 315 -19.48 6.53 9.15
CA ILE A 315 -19.21 5.41 8.24
C ILE A 315 -18.11 5.82 7.25
N ASP A 316 -16.90 5.31 7.45
CA ASP A 316 -15.81 5.45 6.47
C ASP A 316 -16.04 4.53 5.26
N GLU A 317 -15.41 4.80 4.11
CA GLU A 317 -15.51 3.97 2.89
C GLU A 317 -16.96 3.53 2.54
N ILE A 318 -17.93 4.46 2.59
CA ILE A 318 -19.36 4.12 2.40
C ILE A 318 -19.64 3.47 1.04
N ASP A 319 -18.80 3.69 0.02
CA ASP A 319 -18.87 3.04 -1.29
C ASP A 319 -18.63 1.51 -1.25
N ALA A 320 -18.07 0.95 -0.17
CA ALA A 320 -17.99 -0.50 0.01
C ALA A 320 -19.38 -1.16 0.09
N VAL A 321 -20.37 -0.50 0.71
CA VAL A 321 -21.75 -0.96 0.85
C VAL A 321 -22.73 -0.21 -0.07
N GLY A 322 -22.45 1.06 -0.36
CA GLY A 322 -23.32 1.97 -1.09
C GLY A 322 -23.18 1.96 -2.61
N ARG A 323 -22.30 1.12 -3.19
CA ARG A 323 -22.04 1.11 -4.64
C ARG A 323 -23.27 0.71 -5.47
N GLN A 324 -23.53 1.46 -6.54
CA GLN A 324 -24.60 1.16 -7.49
C GLN A 324 -24.39 -0.21 -8.18
N ARG A 325 -25.51 -0.89 -8.48
CA ARG A 325 -25.55 -2.23 -9.10
C ARG A 325 -24.71 -2.35 -10.38
N GLY A 326 -23.70 -3.23 -10.35
CA GLY A 326 -23.12 -3.84 -11.55
C GLY A 326 -23.92 -5.08 -12.00
N THR A 327 -23.91 -5.40 -13.30
CA THR A 327 -24.63 -6.55 -13.86
C THR A 327 -23.87 -7.88 -13.68
N GLY A 328 -23.52 -8.22 -12.44
CA GLY A 328 -22.74 -9.42 -12.12
C GLY A 328 -23.59 -10.69 -12.03
N LEU A 329 -23.25 -11.71 -12.83
CA LEU A 329 -23.76 -13.07 -12.64
C LEU A 329 -23.05 -13.74 -11.45
N GLY A 330 -23.41 -13.34 -10.22
CA GLY A 330 -22.87 -13.94 -9.00
C GLY A 330 -23.60 -13.46 -7.74
N GLY A 331 -23.98 -14.38 -6.86
CA GLY A 331 -24.78 -14.13 -5.64
C GLY A 331 -24.06 -13.39 -4.50
N GLY A 332 -23.06 -12.56 -4.81
CA GLY A 332 -22.44 -11.63 -3.86
C GLY A 332 -23.15 -10.27 -3.78
N HIS A 333 -24.13 -10.01 -4.66
CA HIS A 333 -24.91 -8.77 -4.67
C HIS A 333 -25.98 -8.74 -3.56
N ASP A 334 -26.66 -9.86 -3.31
CA ASP A 334 -27.83 -9.95 -2.41
C ASP A 334 -27.54 -9.45 -0.98
N GLU A 335 -26.34 -9.71 -0.46
CA GLU A 335 -25.92 -9.31 0.90
C GLU A 335 -25.69 -7.80 1.00
N ARG A 336 -24.90 -7.23 0.08
CA ARG A 336 -24.66 -5.78 0.03
C ARG A 336 -25.95 -5.00 -0.21
N GLU A 337 -26.82 -5.50 -1.11
CA GLU A 337 -28.12 -4.88 -1.34
C GLU A 337 -29.04 -4.97 -0.12
N GLN A 338 -29.06 -6.07 0.62
CA GLN A 338 -29.86 -6.17 1.85
C GLN A 338 -29.36 -5.19 2.92
N THR A 339 -28.04 -5.09 3.08
CA THR A 339 -27.39 -4.16 4.01
C THR A 339 -27.64 -2.70 3.61
N LEU A 340 -27.47 -2.34 2.34
CA LEU A 340 -27.76 -1.00 1.81
C LEU A 340 -29.23 -0.63 2.01
N ASN A 341 -30.18 -1.50 1.64
CA ASN A 341 -31.60 -1.24 1.85
C ASN A 341 -31.94 -1.08 3.34
N GLN A 342 -31.26 -1.80 4.25
CA GLN A 342 -31.44 -1.60 5.69
C GLN A 342 -30.90 -0.25 6.16
N LEU A 343 -29.76 0.21 5.64
CA LEU A 343 -29.24 1.55 5.92
C LEU A 343 -30.22 2.64 5.49
N LEU A 344 -30.77 2.53 4.28
CA LEU A 344 -31.80 3.44 3.78
C LEU A 344 -33.06 3.44 4.68
N VAL A 345 -33.49 2.28 5.19
CA VAL A 345 -34.64 2.16 6.10
C VAL A 345 -34.37 2.77 7.47
N GLU A 346 -33.17 2.62 8.04
CA GLU A 346 -32.84 3.27 9.32
C GLU A 346 -32.69 4.80 9.19
N MET A 347 -32.16 5.28 8.06
CA MET A 347 -32.05 6.71 7.75
C MET A 347 -33.43 7.38 7.55
N ASP A 348 -34.31 6.74 6.77
CA ASP A 348 -35.71 7.18 6.61
C ASP A 348 -36.50 7.05 7.94
N GLY A 349 -36.01 6.23 8.87
CA GLY A 349 -36.61 5.90 10.17
C GLY A 349 -36.14 6.72 11.37
N PHE A 350 -35.57 7.93 11.16
CA PHE A 350 -35.30 8.89 12.24
C PHE A 350 -36.52 9.78 12.52
N GLU A 351 -37.02 9.78 13.75
CA GLU A 351 -38.09 10.69 14.18
C GLU A 351 -37.56 12.12 14.39
N SER A 352 -38.42 13.14 14.27
CA SER A 352 -38.02 14.56 14.38
C SER A 352 -37.34 14.95 15.70
N ASN A 353 -37.45 14.11 16.72
CA ASN A 353 -36.85 14.29 18.03
C ASN A 353 -35.45 13.64 18.15
N ASP A 354 -35.14 12.66 17.29
CA ASP A 354 -33.83 11.97 17.29
C ASP A 354 -32.74 12.97 16.92
N SER A 355 -31.85 13.27 17.87
CA SER A 355 -30.74 14.22 17.70
C SER A 355 -29.46 13.50 17.30
N VAL A 356 -29.60 12.55 16.37
CA VAL A 356 -28.51 11.75 15.80
C VAL A 356 -28.21 12.27 14.39
N VAL A 357 -26.93 12.45 14.08
CA VAL A 357 -26.45 12.82 12.74
C VAL A 357 -25.62 11.67 12.17
N LEU A 358 -25.91 11.28 10.93
CA LEU A 358 -25.05 10.37 10.18
C LEU A 358 -24.01 11.19 9.40
N ILE A 359 -22.75 10.79 9.50
CA ILE A 359 -21.66 11.29 8.66
C ILE A 359 -21.09 10.08 7.92
N ALA A 360 -20.85 10.22 6.62
CA ALA A 360 -20.14 9.21 5.85
C ALA A 360 -18.97 9.83 5.10
N ALA A 361 -17.93 9.05 4.84
CA ALA A 361 -16.80 9.47 4.00
C ALA A 361 -16.68 8.57 2.77
N THR A 362 -16.37 9.16 1.62
CA THR A 362 -15.99 8.42 0.41
C THR A 362 -14.87 9.15 -0.35
N ASN A 363 -14.12 8.38 -1.12
CA ASN A 363 -13.21 8.91 -2.14
C ASN A 363 -13.90 9.05 -3.52
N ARG A 364 -15.12 8.52 -3.67
CA ARG A 364 -15.85 8.36 -4.94
C ARG A 364 -17.36 8.49 -4.76
N ALA A 365 -17.89 9.71 -4.81
CA ALA A 365 -19.34 9.95 -4.84
C ALA A 365 -20.00 9.44 -6.13
N ASP A 366 -19.24 9.29 -7.22
CA ASP A 366 -19.71 8.88 -8.55
C ASP A 366 -20.24 7.43 -8.59
N VAL A 367 -19.76 6.55 -7.71
CA VAL A 367 -20.15 5.12 -7.70
C VAL A 367 -21.31 4.82 -6.75
N LEU A 368 -21.75 5.78 -5.94
CA LEU A 368 -22.81 5.57 -4.94
C LEU A 368 -24.18 5.44 -5.60
N ASP A 369 -25.05 4.61 -5.02
CA ASP A 369 -26.43 4.51 -5.46
C ASP A 369 -27.14 5.87 -5.26
N PRO A 370 -27.76 6.47 -6.31
CA PRO A 370 -28.50 7.73 -6.21
C PRO A 370 -29.71 7.70 -5.25
N ALA A 371 -30.01 6.57 -4.61
CA ALA A 371 -30.91 6.47 -3.46
C ALA A 371 -30.31 7.04 -2.17
N LEU A 372 -28.99 6.98 -1.98
CA LEU A 372 -28.29 7.53 -0.79
C LEU A 372 -28.30 9.06 -0.78
N LEU A 373 -28.12 9.67 -1.94
CA LEU A 373 -27.98 11.13 -2.14
C LEU A 373 -29.33 11.88 -2.24
N ARG A 374 -30.42 11.31 -1.70
CA ARG A 374 -31.77 11.93 -1.78
C ARG A 374 -32.04 12.82 -0.56
N PRO A 375 -32.82 13.90 -0.70
CA PRO A 375 -33.20 14.75 0.44
C PRO A 375 -33.81 13.94 1.60
N GLY A 376 -33.35 14.19 2.82
CA GLY A 376 -33.67 13.41 4.02
C GLY A 376 -32.75 12.20 4.29
N ARG A 377 -31.78 11.93 3.41
CA ARG A 377 -30.72 10.92 3.59
C ARG A 377 -29.37 11.61 3.69
N PHE A 378 -28.44 11.41 2.75
CA PHE A 378 -27.27 12.29 2.62
C PHE A 378 -27.68 13.57 1.89
N ASP A 379 -28.23 14.52 2.66
CA ASP A 379 -28.77 15.79 2.18
C ASP A 379 -27.77 16.96 2.23
N ARG A 380 -26.65 16.81 2.95
CA ARG A 380 -25.43 17.61 2.76
C ARG A 380 -24.35 16.77 2.06
N GLN A 381 -23.64 17.39 1.12
CA GLN A 381 -22.41 16.87 0.53
C GLN A 381 -21.34 17.95 0.70
N ILE A 382 -20.35 17.71 1.55
CA ILE A 382 -19.25 18.64 1.82
C ILE A 382 -18.03 18.10 1.09
N VAL A 383 -17.39 18.95 0.29
CA VAL A 383 -16.16 18.60 -0.42
C VAL A 383 -14.96 18.87 0.50
N VAL A 384 -14.03 17.91 0.56
CA VAL A 384 -12.83 17.93 1.40
C VAL A 384 -11.63 17.64 0.50
N ASP A 385 -11.29 18.66 -0.29
CA ASP A 385 -10.25 18.62 -1.32
C ASP A 385 -8.83 18.63 -0.75
N ALA A 386 -7.82 18.61 -1.63
CA ALA A 386 -6.43 18.77 -1.25
C ALA A 386 -6.12 20.23 -0.84
N PRO A 387 -5.31 20.45 0.20
CA PRO A 387 -5.03 21.79 0.73
C PRO A 387 -4.19 22.67 -0.21
N ASP A 388 -4.51 23.97 -0.25
CA ASP A 388 -3.71 25.01 -0.92
C ASP A 388 -2.36 25.24 -0.21
N VAL A 389 -1.47 26.03 -0.79
CA VAL A 389 -0.18 26.43 -0.18
C VAL A 389 -0.31 26.82 1.30
N LYS A 390 -1.30 27.65 1.67
CA LYS A 390 -1.50 28.08 3.07
C LYS A 390 -2.04 26.95 3.94
N GLY A 391 -2.97 26.16 3.43
CA GLY A 391 -3.45 24.95 4.09
C GLY A 391 -2.32 23.97 4.38
N ARG A 392 -1.42 23.73 3.41
CA ARG A 392 -0.22 22.91 3.58
C ARG A 392 0.70 23.47 4.67
N GLU A 393 0.92 24.78 4.70
CA GLU A 393 1.69 25.45 5.75
C GLU A 393 1.05 25.28 7.14
N LYS A 394 -0.26 25.51 7.29
CA LYS A 394 -1.00 25.27 8.56
C LYS A 394 -0.94 23.80 9.00
N ILE A 395 -1.09 22.85 8.07
CA ILE A 395 -1.02 21.40 8.36
C ILE A 395 0.39 21.02 8.82
N LEU A 396 1.43 21.54 8.16
CA LEU A 396 2.81 21.37 8.60
C LEU A 396 3.03 21.94 10.00
N GLN A 397 2.50 23.13 10.32
CA GLN A 397 2.54 23.71 11.67
C GLN A 397 1.85 22.80 12.70
N VAL A 398 0.63 22.30 12.41
CA VAL A 398 -0.09 21.36 13.29
C VAL A 398 0.75 20.10 13.56
N HIS A 399 1.36 19.50 12.54
CA HIS A 399 2.22 18.33 12.70
C HIS A 399 3.64 18.65 13.18
N SER A 400 4.00 19.93 13.35
CA SER A 400 5.28 20.39 13.89
C SER A 400 5.25 20.56 15.41
N LYS A 401 4.11 20.99 15.98
CA LYS A 401 3.91 21.24 17.43
C LYS A 401 4.48 20.15 18.37
N ASP A 402 4.34 18.88 17.99
CA ASP A 402 4.77 17.73 18.80
C ASP A 402 6.22 17.27 18.53
N LYS A 403 7.09 18.10 17.93
CA LYS A 403 8.43 17.71 17.47
C LYS A 403 9.49 18.77 17.79
N PRO A 404 10.74 18.37 18.15
CA PRO A 404 11.87 19.27 18.26
C PRO A 404 12.37 19.63 16.86
N ILE A 405 11.99 20.80 16.35
CA ILE A 405 12.37 21.31 15.03
C ILE A 405 13.27 22.52 15.20
N GLY A 406 14.25 22.68 14.31
CA GLY A 406 15.24 23.76 14.35
C GLY A 406 14.72 25.08 13.78
N SER A 407 15.38 26.17 14.17
CA SER A 407 15.10 27.53 13.69
C SER A 407 15.59 27.78 12.25
N ASP A 408 16.07 26.75 11.56
CA ASP A 408 16.39 26.74 10.12
C ASP A 408 15.24 26.22 9.23
N VAL A 409 14.20 25.61 9.82
CA VAL A 409 13.11 24.98 9.06
C VAL A 409 12.04 25.99 8.64
N ASP A 410 11.96 26.26 7.33
CA ASP A 410 10.97 27.14 6.73
C ASP A 410 9.78 26.32 6.18
N LEU A 411 8.75 26.16 7.02
CA LEU A 411 7.52 25.46 6.65
C LEU A 411 6.79 26.09 5.46
N SER A 412 6.97 27.40 5.21
CA SER A 412 6.36 28.09 4.07
C SER A 412 7.09 27.79 2.76
N LYS A 413 8.41 27.57 2.77
CA LYS A 413 9.14 26.99 1.64
C LYS A 413 8.70 25.55 1.41
N VAL A 414 8.64 24.72 2.45
CA VAL A 414 8.22 23.30 2.34
C VAL A 414 6.81 23.16 1.78
N ALA A 415 5.86 24.02 2.18
CA ALA A 415 4.49 24.03 1.64
C ALA A 415 4.41 24.35 0.12
N LYS A 416 5.34 25.18 -0.38
CA LYS A 416 5.47 25.48 -1.82
C LYS A 416 6.14 24.33 -2.58
N LEU A 417 7.13 23.68 -1.96
CA LEU A 417 7.85 22.52 -2.53
C LEU A 417 7.05 21.21 -2.51
N THR A 418 5.86 21.20 -1.89
CA THR A 418 4.96 20.03 -1.77
C THR A 418 3.60 20.22 -2.48
N PRO A 419 3.56 20.63 -3.77
CA PRO A 419 2.31 20.82 -4.50
C PRO A 419 1.50 19.52 -4.57
N GLY A 420 0.18 19.61 -4.35
CA GLY A 420 -0.72 18.45 -4.41
C GLY A 420 -0.61 17.45 -3.25
N PHE A 421 0.25 17.68 -2.24
CA PHE A 421 0.31 16.83 -1.04
C PHE A 421 -0.99 16.93 -0.24
N THR A 422 -1.52 15.79 0.20
CA THR A 422 -2.65 15.74 1.14
C THR A 422 -2.18 15.92 2.58
N GLY A 423 -3.11 16.15 3.51
CA GLY A 423 -2.78 16.27 4.93
C GLY A 423 -2.04 15.05 5.49
N ALA A 424 -2.41 13.84 5.03
CA ALA A 424 -1.71 12.61 5.39
C ALA A 424 -0.27 12.54 4.84
N ASP A 425 -0.01 13.09 3.64
CA ASP A 425 1.34 13.11 3.06
C ASP A 425 2.27 14.07 3.81
N LEU A 426 1.73 15.22 4.25
CA LEU A 426 2.45 16.19 5.09
C LEU A 426 2.71 15.65 6.51
N ALA A 427 1.73 14.97 7.11
CA ALA A 427 1.90 14.26 8.36
C ALA A 427 3.02 13.19 8.26
N ASN A 428 3.04 12.44 7.15
CA ASN A 428 4.05 11.44 6.87
C ASN A 428 5.44 12.06 6.60
N LEU A 429 5.52 13.18 5.89
CA LEU A 429 6.76 13.94 5.66
C LEU A 429 7.39 14.39 6.99
N MET A 430 6.60 14.99 7.89
CA MET A 430 7.09 15.40 9.22
C MET A 430 7.45 14.22 10.11
N ASN A 431 6.80 13.06 9.94
CA ASN A 431 7.13 11.83 10.65
C ASN A 431 8.44 11.20 10.13
N GLU A 432 8.62 11.07 8.82
CA GLU A 432 9.88 10.59 8.21
C GLU A 432 11.05 11.54 8.54
N SER A 433 10.81 12.85 8.64
CA SER A 433 11.80 13.84 9.09
C SER A 433 12.30 13.56 10.52
N ALA A 434 11.37 13.25 11.44
CA ALA A 434 11.72 12.85 12.80
C ALA A 434 12.47 11.49 12.84
N LEU A 435 12.01 10.51 12.04
CA LEU A 435 12.66 9.19 11.93
C LEU A 435 14.05 9.25 11.32
N LEU A 436 14.30 10.15 10.37
CA LEU A 436 15.60 10.39 9.76
C LEU A 436 16.56 11.08 10.74
N THR A 437 16.06 12.10 11.45
CA THR A 437 16.76 12.80 12.52
C THR A 437 17.24 11.83 13.61
N ALA A 438 16.33 11.00 14.11
CA ALA A 438 16.64 9.96 15.11
C ALA A 438 17.62 8.91 14.57
N ARG A 439 17.49 8.49 13.30
CA ARG A 439 18.44 7.56 12.65
C ARG A 439 19.85 8.14 12.53
N ARG A 440 19.98 9.46 12.39
CA ARG A 440 21.26 10.19 12.37
C ARG A 440 21.83 10.47 13.76
N GLY A 441 21.09 10.17 14.83
CA GLY A 441 21.48 10.53 16.20
C GLY A 441 21.38 12.03 16.50
N LYS A 442 20.76 12.82 15.62
CA LYS A 442 20.40 14.22 15.89
C LYS A 442 19.24 14.24 16.91
N LYS A 443 19.17 15.31 17.71
CA LYS A 443 18.04 15.59 18.62
C LYS A 443 16.95 16.47 17.99
N ILE A 444 17.33 17.29 17.03
CA ILE A 444 16.51 18.36 16.45
C ILE A 444 16.43 18.14 14.94
N ILE A 445 15.23 18.26 14.39
CA ILE A 445 14.95 18.13 12.96
C ILE A 445 15.37 19.42 12.26
N THR A 446 16.41 19.37 11.42
CA THR A 446 16.87 20.54 10.65
C THR A 446 16.34 20.49 9.22
N GLN A 447 16.41 21.60 8.47
CA GLN A 447 15.86 21.75 7.12
C GLN A 447 16.42 20.69 6.15
N GLN A 448 17.65 20.25 6.39
CA GLN A 448 18.28 19.12 5.69
C GLN A 448 17.49 17.81 5.81
N GLU A 449 17.03 17.44 7.02
CA GLU A 449 16.21 16.23 7.19
C GLU A 449 14.80 16.39 6.62
N VAL A 450 14.23 17.59 6.66
CA VAL A 450 12.92 17.87 6.05
C VAL A 450 12.98 17.74 4.53
N SER A 451 13.98 18.33 3.87
CA SER A 451 14.16 18.25 2.42
C SER A 451 14.48 16.82 1.95
N GLU A 452 15.35 16.08 2.65
CA GLU A 452 15.63 14.68 2.30
C GLU A 452 14.40 13.76 2.50
N SER A 453 13.55 14.09 3.48
CA SER A 453 12.30 13.36 3.74
C SER A 453 11.22 13.68 2.72
N MET A 454 11.15 14.94 2.25
CA MET A 454 10.31 15.35 1.13
C MET A 454 10.68 14.57 -0.16
N GLU A 455 11.95 14.55 -0.55
CA GLU A 455 12.43 13.75 -1.69
C GLU A 455 12.13 12.24 -1.52
N ARG A 456 12.18 11.76 -0.28
CA ARG A 456 11.89 10.36 0.09
C ARG A 456 10.40 10.02 0.06
N VAL A 457 9.51 10.99 0.22
CA VAL A 457 8.06 10.83 -0.02
C VAL A 457 7.77 10.89 -1.53
N ILE A 458 8.35 11.85 -2.27
CA ILE A 458 8.10 12.04 -3.71
C ILE A 458 8.69 10.89 -4.56
N ALA A 459 9.99 10.66 -4.46
CA ALA A 459 10.73 9.73 -5.33
C ALA A 459 11.06 8.40 -4.64
N GLY A 460 10.78 8.26 -3.34
CA GLY A 460 11.09 7.08 -2.56
C GLY A 460 12.51 7.06 -1.96
N PRO A 461 12.88 5.97 -1.26
CA PRO A 461 14.18 5.83 -0.63
C PRO A 461 15.32 5.77 -1.66
N GLU A 462 16.41 6.46 -1.34
CA GLU A 462 17.68 6.42 -2.05
C GLU A 462 18.28 4.99 -2.07
N ARG A 463 18.75 4.53 -3.24
CA ARG A 463 19.24 3.15 -3.45
C ARG A 463 20.77 3.04 -3.45
N LYS A 464 21.43 3.35 -2.33
CA LYS A 464 22.90 3.22 -2.14
C LYS A 464 23.51 1.87 -2.53
N GLY A 465 22.72 0.80 -2.58
CA GLY A 465 23.16 -0.54 -3.03
C GLY A 465 23.08 -0.78 -4.55
N ARG A 466 22.57 0.17 -5.34
CA ARG A 466 22.49 0.08 -6.81
C ARG A 466 23.71 0.75 -7.43
N VAL A 467 24.77 -0.03 -7.64
CA VAL A 467 25.88 0.41 -8.50
C VAL A 467 25.36 0.48 -9.93
N LEU A 468 25.43 1.67 -10.51
CA LEU A 468 25.27 1.90 -11.96
C LEU A 468 26.65 1.86 -12.60
N ASP A 469 26.75 1.33 -13.82
CA ASP A 469 27.95 1.47 -14.64
C ASP A 469 28.05 2.88 -15.25
N GLU A 470 29.25 3.26 -15.66
CA GLU A 470 29.53 4.62 -16.17
C GLU A 470 28.76 4.96 -17.45
N GLN A 471 28.44 3.99 -18.32
CA GLN A 471 27.66 4.24 -19.53
C GLN A 471 26.19 4.50 -19.17
N THR A 472 25.61 3.72 -18.25
CA THR A 472 24.28 3.98 -17.70
C THR A 472 24.23 5.32 -16.95
N LYS A 473 25.24 5.67 -16.14
CA LYS A 473 25.32 7.00 -15.50
C LYS A 473 25.35 8.13 -16.53
N HIS A 474 26.19 8.01 -17.57
CA HIS A 474 26.29 8.98 -18.66
C HIS A 474 24.93 9.20 -19.34
N THR A 475 24.25 8.11 -19.72
CA THR A 475 22.93 8.22 -20.34
C THR A 475 21.88 8.87 -19.42
N ILE A 476 21.89 8.58 -18.11
CA ILE A 476 21.01 9.25 -17.14
C ILE A 476 21.36 10.74 -17.03
N ALA A 477 22.63 11.12 -17.04
CA ALA A 477 23.05 12.52 -16.95
C ALA A 477 22.55 13.35 -18.14
N TYR A 478 22.62 12.84 -19.38
CA TYR A 478 22.00 13.50 -20.54
C TYR A 478 20.47 13.46 -20.49
N HIS A 479 19.86 12.36 -20.04
CA HIS A 479 18.40 12.22 -19.91
C HIS A 479 17.80 13.28 -18.95
N GLU A 480 18.33 13.41 -17.74
CA GLU A 480 17.87 14.42 -16.77
C GLU A 480 18.22 15.84 -17.23
N SER A 481 19.39 16.06 -17.84
CA SER A 481 19.72 17.36 -18.46
C SER A 481 18.72 17.74 -19.56
N GLY A 482 18.24 16.75 -20.33
CA GLY A 482 17.27 16.92 -21.40
C GLY A 482 15.91 17.38 -20.88
N HIS A 483 15.42 16.79 -19.79
CA HIS A 483 14.22 17.27 -19.10
C HIS A 483 14.41 18.68 -18.54
N ALA A 484 15.55 18.92 -17.86
CA ALA A 484 15.80 20.17 -17.17
C ALA A 484 15.96 21.37 -18.13
N LEU A 485 16.76 21.23 -19.20
CA LEU A 485 17.02 22.31 -20.16
C LEU A 485 15.78 22.65 -21.00
N VAL A 486 15.02 21.64 -21.42
CA VAL A 486 13.74 21.85 -22.10
C VAL A 486 12.73 22.51 -21.15
N GLY A 487 12.68 22.10 -19.88
CA GLY A 487 11.84 22.74 -18.86
C GLY A 487 12.20 24.20 -18.56
N HIS A 488 13.48 24.57 -18.60
CA HIS A 488 13.92 25.94 -18.34
C HIS A 488 13.69 26.89 -19.52
N LEU A 489 13.89 26.43 -20.75
CA LEU A 489 13.78 27.26 -21.96
C LEU A 489 12.33 27.41 -22.48
N LEU A 490 11.37 26.68 -21.92
CA LEU A 490 9.96 26.73 -22.32
C LEU A 490 9.18 27.76 -21.47
N PRO A 491 8.46 28.71 -22.10
CA PRO A 491 7.85 29.86 -21.42
C PRO A 491 6.70 29.51 -20.47
N HIS A 492 6.11 28.32 -20.59
CA HIS A 492 4.97 27.88 -19.79
C HIS A 492 5.27 26.70 -18.86
N ALA A 493 6.48 26.14 -18.90
CA ALA A 493 6.90 25.05 -18.03
C ALA A 493 7.22 25.53 -16.60
N ASP A 494 7.15 24.61 -15.63
CA ASP A 494 7.40 24.93 -14.23
C ASP A 494 8.91 24.92 -13.91
N PRO A 495 9.44 25.92 -13.16
CA PRO A 495 10.87 26.08 -12.93
C PRO A 495 11.54 24.87 -12.29
N VAL A 496 12.64 24.42 -12.90
CA VAL A 496 13.52 23.39 -12.36
C VAL A 496 14.28 23.95 -11.15
N HIS A 497 14.22 23.25 -10.02
CA HIS A 497 14.92 23.63 -8.79
C HIS A 497 16.09 22.69 -8.46
N LYS A 498 16.03 21.43 -8.93
CA LYS A 498 17.00 20.38 -8.62
C LYS A 498 17.05 19.32 -9.74
N ILE A 499 18.26 18.85 -10.03
CA ILE A 499 18.53 17.77 -10.99
C ILE A 499 19.43 16.75 -10.28
N SER A 500 19.12 15.46 -10.39
CA SER A 500 19.87 14.40 -9.68
C SER A 500 19.96 13.13 -10.52
N ILE A 501 21.14 12.52 -10.60
CA ILE A 501 21.34 11.19 -11.21
C ILE A 501 21.34 10.07 -10.15
N ILE A 502 20.93 10.37 -8.91
CA ILE A 502 20.91 9.42 -7.79
C ILE A 502 19.59 8.64 -7.78
N SER A 503 19.68 7.32 -7.95
CA SER A 503 18.52 6.44 -8.01
C SER A 503 17.69 6.41 -6.71
N ARG A 504 16.50 6.98 -6.75
CA ARG A 504 15.47 6.92 -5.69
C ARG A 504 14.30 6.02 -6.08
N GLY A 505 13.80 5.20 -5.14
CA GLY A 505 12.54 4.45 -5.27
C GLY A 505 12.49 3.50 -6.47
N ARG A 506 11.87 3.92 -7.57
CA ARG A 506 11.88 3.21 -8.88
C ARG A 506 12.68 3.94 -9.97
N ALA A 507 12.94 5.23 -9.79
CA ALA A 507 13.63 6.09 -10.75
C ALA A 507 15.14 5.81 -10.79
N LEU A 508 15.80 6.36 -11.81
CA LEU A 508 17.24 6.18 -12.06
C LEU A 508 18.01 7.48 -11.80
N GLY A 509 17.58 8.58 -12.42
CA GLY A 509 17.73 9.94 -11.92
C GLY A 509 16.35 10.53 -11.59
N TYR A 510 16.29 11.85 -11.34
CA TYR A 510 15.07 12.65 -11.42
C TYR A 510 15.38 14.14 -11.58
N THR A 511 14.46 14.85 -12.24
CA THR A 511 14.43 16.32 -12.36
C THR A 511 13.23 16.85 -11.59
N LEU A 512 13.43 17.82 -10.69
CA LEU A 512 12.39 18.38 -9.84
C LEU A 512 12.06 19.82 -10.26
N SER A 513 10.95 19.96 -10.98
CA SER A 513 10.26 21.25 -11.18
C SER A 513 9.24 21.48 -10.06
N ILE A 514 9.06 22.74 -9.66
CA ILE A 514 8.00 23.16 -8.72
C ILE A 514 7.17 24.29 -9.35
N PRO A 515 5.83 24.17 -9.40
CA PRO A 515 4.96 25.24 -9.90
C PRO A 515 5.10 26.52 -9.09
N LYS A 516 5.03 27.67 -9.77
CA LYS A 516 5.06 28.99 -9.11
C LYS A 516 3.79 29.26 -8.28
N GLU A 517 2.67 28.68 -8.69
CA GLU A 517 1.34 28.86 -8.11
C GLU A 517 0.54 27.54 -8.24
N ASP A 518 -0.35 27.24 -7.31
CA ASP A 518 -1.26 26.08 -7.39
C ASP A 518 -2.34 26.35 -8.47
N LYS A 519 -2.08 25.96 -9.73
CA LYS A 519 -2.98 26.20 -10.87
C LYS A 519 -4.20 25.28 -10.86
N VAL A 520 -5.39 25.87 -11.00
CA VAL A 520 -6.68 25.14 -11.17
C VAL A 520 -7.01 24.88 -12.65
N LEU A 521 -6.45 25.67 -13.57
CA LEU A 521 -6.72 25.61 -15.01
C LEU A 521 -5.40 25.55 -15.78
N ASN A 522 -5.30 24.62 -16.73
CA ASN A 522 -4.16 24.46 -17.63
C ASN A 522 -4.58 24.79 -19.07
N SER A 523 -3.77 25.59 -19.77
CA SER A 523 -3.97 25.92 -21.19
C SER A 523 -3.33 24.89 -22.12
N LEU A 524 -3.76 24.89 -23.39
CA LEU A 524 -3.11 24.10 -24.44
C LEU A 524 -1.64 24.53 -24.69
N GLY A 525 -1.25 25.75 -24.31
CA GLY A 525 0.15 26.18 -24.35
C GLY A 525 0.97 25.44 -23.30
N GLU A 526 0.54 25.48 -22.04
CA GLU A 526 1.16 24.77 -20.92
C GLU A 526 1.25 23.26 -21.18
N MET A 527 0.17 22.60 -21.61
CA MET A 527 0.20 21.16 -21.91
C MET A 527 1.15 20.81 -23.06
N ARG A 528 1.37 21.72 -24.04
CA ARG A 528 2.34 21.51 -25.14
C ARG A 528 3.78 21.73 -24.71
N ASP A 529 4.01 22.62 -23.75
CA ASP A 529 5.31 22.80 -23.13
C ASP A 529 5.63 21.59 -22.24
N GLU A 530 4.70 21.14 -21.39
CA GLU A 530 4.82 19.95 -20.54
C GLU A 530 5.05 18.66 -21.36
N LEU A 531 4.33 18.48 -22.48
CA LEU A 531 4.58 17.38 -23.43
C LEU A 531 6.00 17.40 -23.99
N ALA A 532 6.54 18.57 -24.33
CA ALA A 532 7.92 18.69 -24.80
C ALA A 532 8.93 18.40 -23.67
N VAL A 533 8.64 18.81 -22.43
CA VAL A 533 9.44 18.40 -21.25
C VAL A 533 9.46 16.89 -21.09
N PHE A 534 8.32 16.18 -21.20
CA PHE A 534 8.31 14.71 -21.15
C PHE A 534 9.11 14.05 -22.29
N MET A 535 9.20 14.68 -23.48
CA MET A 535 10.06 14.18 -24.56
C MET A 535 11.55 14.49 -24.33
N GLY A 536 11.89 15.50 -23.51
CA GLY A 536 13.25 16.01 -23.29
C GLY A 536 14.30 14.93 -23.02
N GLY A 537 14.09 14.06 -22.02
CA GLY A 537 15.04 13.00 -21.71
C GLY A 537 15.20 11.95 -22.81
N ARG A 538 14.12 11.56 -23.48
CA ARG A 538 14.19 10.65 -24.65
C ARG A 538 14.93 11.28 -25.82
N VAL A 539 14.72 12.57 -26.08
CA VAL A 539 15.37 13.28 -27.18
C VAL A 539 16.84 13.54 -26.86
N ALA A 540 17.21 13.74 -25.58
CA ALA A 540 18.62 13.80 -25.18
C ALA A 540 19.35 12.46 -25.40
N GLU A 541 18.71 11.31 -25.11
CA GLU A 541 19.25 10.00 -25.50
C GLU A 541 19.51 9.92 -27.02
N GLU A 542 18.55 10.34 -27.84
CA GLU A 542 18.63 10.29 -29.31
C GLU A 542 19.70 11.24 -29.92
N ILE A 543 20.01 12.36 -29.24
CA ILE A 543 20.91 13.41 -29.75
C ILE A 543 22.36 13.26 -29.26
N PHE A 544 22.58 12.65 -28.10
CA PHE A 544 23.87 12.64 -27.38
C PHE A 544 24.36 11.26 -26.93
N CYS A 545 23.54 10.20 -26.95
CA CYS A 545 23.94 8.85 -26.54
C CYS A 545 24.06 7.87 -27.74
N ASP A 546 24.67 6.70 -27.51
CA ASP A 546 24.89 5.69 -28.57
C ASP A 546 23.60 5.01 -29.07
N ASP A 547 22.61 4.82 -28.17
CA ASP A 547 21.32 4.16 -28.44
C ASP A 547 20.27 4.60 -27.41
N ILE A 548 18.99 4.43 -27.76
CA ILE A 548 17.83 4.80 -26.93
C ILE A 548 17.48 3.72 -25.90
N THR A 549 17.08 4.14 -24.69
CA THR A 549 16.88 3.22 -23.56
C THR A 549 15.42 2.89 -23.26
N THR A 550 15.18 2.07 -22.24
CA THR A 550 13.87 1.87 -21.61
C THR A 550 13.57 2.85 -20.46
N GLY A 551 14.49 3.77 -20.15
CA GLY A 551 14.35 4.78 -19.08
C GLY A 551 13.11 5.65 -19.28
N ALA A 552 12.98 6.27 -20.45
CA ALA A 552 11.87 7.16 -20.85
C ALA A 552 10.46 6.53 -20.91
N SER A 553 10.28 5.30 -20.42
CA SER A 553 9.01 4.57 -20.51
C SER A 553 7.88 5.21 -19.70
N ASN A 554 8.18 5.76 -18.52
CA ASN A 554 7.24 6.52 -17.70
C ASN A 554 6.77 7.82 -18.40
N ASP A 555 7.68 8.46 -19.12
CA ASP A 555 7.52 9.82 -19.65
C ASP A 555 6.77 9.76 -20.99
N LEU A 556 7.06 8.74 -21.80
CA LEU A 556 6.24 8.33 -22.93
C LEU A 556 4.81 7.93 -22.50
N GLU A 557 4.64 7.24 -21.36
CA GLU A 557 3.31 6.90 -20.83
C GLU A 557 2.53 8.16 -20.41
N ARG A 558 3.14 9.05 -19.62
CA ARG A 558 2.55 10.32 -19.18
C ARG A 558 2.17 11.21 -20.36
N ALA A 559 3.09 11.41 -21.29
CA ALA A 559 2.87 12.20 -22.49
C ALA A 559 1.76 11.62 -23.36
N THR A 560 1.74 10.30 -23.61
CA THR A 560 0.68 9.65 -24.38
C THR A 560 -0.69 9.80 -23.71
N LYS A 561 -0.75 9.69 -22.38
CA LYS A 561 -1.97 9.91 -21.59
C LYS A 561 -2.46 11.35 -21.67
N MET A 562 -1.56 12.33 -21.56
CA MET A 562 -1.86 13.76 -21.70
C MET A 562 -2.31 14.13 -23.12
N ALA A 563 -1.57 13.70 -24.14
CA ALA A 563 -1.91 13.90 -25.55
C ALA A 563 -3.30 13.31 -25.86
N ARG A 564 -3.64 12.13 -25.32
CA ARG A 564 -5.00 11.59 -25.45
C ARG A 564 -6.04 12.42 -24.70
N ALA A 565 -5.75 12.94 -23.50
CA ALA A 565 -6.69 13.80 -22.76
C ALA A 565 -6.97 15.14 -23.46
N ILE A 566 -5.95 15.78 -24.06
CA ILE A 566 -6.08 16.96 -24.94
C ILE A 566 -7.12 16.72 -26.04
N VAL A 567 -7.05 15.54 -26.67
CA VAL A 567 -7.93 15.16 -27.79
C VAL A 567 -9.32 14.71 -27.32
N THR A 568 -9.41 13.84 -26.30
CA THR A 568 -10.67 13.14 -25.97
C THR A 568 -11.43 13.68 -24.77
N GLN A 569 -10.80 14.46 -23.88
CA GLN A 569 -11.44 14.97 -22.65
C GLN A 569 -11.58 16.50 -22.67
N TYR A 570 -10.55 17.21 -23.13
CA TYR A 570 -10.53 18.68 -23.11
C TYR A 570 -11.01 19.33 -24.41
N GLY A 571 -11.21 18.55 -25.48
CA GLY A 571 -11.70 19.05 -26.77
C GLY A 571 -10.77 20.08 -27.43
N MET A 572 -9.45 19.95 -27.17
CA MET A 572 -8.42 20.92 -27.57
C MET A 572 -7.77 20.58 -28.93
N SER A 573 -8.22 19.51 -29.61
CA SER A 573 -7.84 19.22 -31.00
C SER A 573 -8.60 20.11 -31.98
N ALA A 574 -7.89 20.66 -32.97
CA ALA A 574 -8.50 21.41 -34.06
C ALA A 574 -9.24 20.53 -35.08
N GLU A 575 -8.91 19.23 -35.18
CA GLU A 575 -9.51 18.31 -36.16
C GLU A 575 -10.78 17.62 -35.62
N LEU A 576 -10.79 17.29 -34.33
CA LEU A 576 -11.90 16.61 -33.66
C LEU A 576 -12.85 17.60 -32.93
N GLY A 577 -12.35 18.80 -32.64
CA GLY A 577 -13.11 19.92 -32.10
C GLY A 577 -13.45 19.81 -30.61
N THR A 578 -14.27 20.74 -30.14
CA THR A 578 -14.64 20.91 -28.72
C THR A 578 -15.70 19.89 -28.28
N GLN A 579 -15.35 18.61 -28.29
CA GLN A 579 -16.21 17.49 -27.92
C GLN A 579 -15.46 16.49 -27.03
N VAL A 580 -16.20 15.74 -26.20
CA VAL A 580 -15.66 14.66 -25.36
C VAL A 580 -15.87 13.33 -26.09
N PHE A 581 -14.81 12.53 -26.21
CA PHE A 581 -14.80 11.27 -26.95
C PHE A 581 -14.65 10.08 -26.00
N GLY A 582 -15.78 9.41 -25.76
CA GLY A 582 -15.89 8.29 -24.82
C GLY A 582 -16.08 8.75 -23.38
N GLN A 583 -16.74 7.92 -22.57
CA GLN A 583 -16.82 8.13 -21.13
C GLN A 583 -15.41 8.14 -20.48
N PRO A 584 -15.11 9.11 -19.58
CA PRO A 584 -13.91 9.06 -18.75
C PRO A 584 -13.89 7.79 -17.89
N ASN A 585 -13.05 6.82 -18.27
CA ASN A 585 -13.04 5.48 -17.67
C ASN A 585 -12.49 5.48 -16.25
N HIS A 586 -13.35 5.71 -15.25
CA HIS A 586 -13.00 5.49 -13.83
C HIS A 586 -13.20 4.00 -13.40
N GLU A 587 -12.56 3.16 -14.21
CA GLU A 587 -12.20 1.74 -14.11
C GLU A 587 -13.24 0.61 -13.91
N VAL A 588 -13.11 -0.34 -14.85
CA VAL A 588 -13.05 -1.81 -14.68
C VAL A 588 -14.11 -2.47 -13.80
N PHE A 589 -15.00 -3.20 -14.45
CA PHE A 589 -15.80 -4.26 -13.84
C PHE A 589 -15.61 -5.53 -14.66
N LEU A 590 -14.98 -6.55 -14.06
CA LEU A 590 -14.59 -7.83 -14.70
C LEU A 590 -15.73 -8.60 -15.40
N GLY A 591 -16.99 -8.20 -15.24
CA GLY A 591 -18.16 -8.72 -15.96
C GLY A 591 -18.65 -7.87 -17.14
N ARG A 592 -18.05 -6.70 -17.43
CA ARG A 592 -18.43 -5.78 -18.54
C ARG A 592 -17.38 -5.73 -19.65
N ASP A 593 -16.15 -6.16 -19.37
CA ASP A 593 -14.98 -5.95 -20.26
C ASP A 593 -14.98 -6.78 -21.57
N TYR A 594 -15.96 -7.66 -21.78
CA TYR A 594 -16.22 -8.28 -23.11
C TYR A 594 -16.84 -7.31 -24.13
N GLY A 595 -17.24 -6.12 -23.69
CA GLY A 595 -17.73 -5.04 -24.54
C GLY A 595 -17.25 -3.69 -24.04
N ASN A 596 -15.99 -3.35 -24.31
CA ASN A 596 -15.51 -1.98 -24.23
C ASN A 596 -16.15 -1.16 -25.35
N THR A 597 -17.43 -0.81 -25.19
CA THR A 597 -18.17 0.05 -26.13
C THR A 597 -17.58 1.45 -26.08
N GLN A 598 -16.66 1.72 -27.01
CA GLN A 598 -16.31 3.08 -27.38
C GLN A 598 -17.59 3.80 -27.81
N ASP A 599 -17.87 4.97 -27.25
CA ASP A 599 -19.05 5.79 -27.61
C ASP A 599 -18.90 6.49 -28.99
N TYR A 600 -17.97 6.00 -29.83
CA TYR A 600 -17.58 6.54 -31.13
C TYR A 600 -17.17 5.40 -32.09
N SER A 601 -17.12 5.69 -33.39
CA SER A 601 -16.78 4.71 -34.42
C SER A 601 -15.27 4.43 -34.51
N GLU A 602 -14.90 3.28 -35.09
CA GLU A 602 -13.51 2.93 -35.47
C GLU A 602 -12.82 4.02 -36.31
N GLU A 603 -13.58 4.73 -37.16
CA GLU A 603 -13.06 5.88 -37.94
C GLU A 603 -12.67 7.05 -37.03
N THR A 604 -13.48 7.35 -36.02
CA THR A 604 -13.16 8.35 -34.99
C THR A 604 -12.02 7.88 -34.09
N ALA A 605 -11.98 6.59 -33.73
CA ALA A 605 -10.88 5.99 -32.96
C ALA A 605 -9.54 6.17 -33.69
N LYS A 606 -9.49 5.85 -34.99
CA LYS A 606 -8.32 6.09 -35.83
C LYS A 606 -7.92 7.57 -35.85
N ARG A 607 -8.88 8.49 -36.02
CA ARG A 607 -8.59 9.94 -36.04
C ARG A 607 -8.05 10.45 -34.70
N ILE A 608 -8.54 9.92 -33.57
CA ILE A 608 -7.97 10.21 -32.25
C ILE A 608 -6.52 9.74 -32.18
N ASP A 609 -6.22 8.53 -32.65
CA ASP A 609 -4.87 7.97 -32.61
C ASP A 609 -3.90 8.67 -33.59
N ASP A 610 -4.37 9.05 -34.80
CA ASP A 610 -3.61 9.87 -35.76
C ASP A 610 -3.26 11.25 -35.17
N GLU A 611 -4.21 11.93 -34.51
CA GLU A 611 -4.01 13.24 -33.86
C GLU A 611 -3.12 13.14 -32.61
N VAL A 612 -3.25 12.09 -31.79
CA VAL A 612 -2.34 11.82 -30.67
C VAL A 612 -0.91 11.58 -31.17
N ALA A 613 -0.73 10.79 -32.24
CA ALA A 613 0.58 10.59 -32.85
C ALA A 613 1.17 11.92 -33.40
N ARG A 614 0.34 12.79 -33.97
CA ARG A 614 0.76 14.13 -34.41
C ARG A 614 1.20 15.01 -33.23
N ILE A 615 0.42 15.08 -32.16
CA ILE A 615 0.74 15.86 -30.95
C ILE A 615 2.03 15.36 -30.28
N MET A 616 2.23 14.04 -30.19
CA MET A 616 3.46 13.44 -29.65
C MET A 616 4.67 13.77 -30.54
N LYS A 617 4.49 13.81 -31.87
CA LYS A 617 5.56 14.22 -32.80
C LYS A 617 5.88 15.72 -32.67
N ASP A 618 4.86 16.59 -32.61
CA ASP A 618 5.06 18.05 -32.41
C ASP A 618 5.90 18.32 -31.15
N ALA A 619 5.69 17.54 -30.07
CA ALA A 619 6.44 17.64 -28.83
C ALA A 619 7.88 17.11 -28.93
N HIS A 620 8.11 16.01 -29.65
CA HIS A 620 9.45 15.46 -29.92
C HIS A 620 10.27 16.40 -30.81
N ASP A 621 9.70 16.86 -31.93
CA ASP A 621 10.33 17.81 -32.86
C ASP A 621 10.76 19.09 -32.11
N ARG A 622 9.90 19.63 -31.24
CA ARG A 622 10.17 20.84 -30.44
C ARG A 622 11.27 20.63 -29.40
N ALA A 623 11.27 19.50 -28.69
CA ALA A 623 12.37 19.15 -27.78
C ALA A 623 13.69 18.97 -28.55
N TYR A 624 13.64 18.43 -29.77
CA TYR A 624 14.79 18.26 -30.65
C TYR A 624 15.37 19.61 -31.09
N GLU A 625 14.53 20.56 -31.52
CA GLU A 625 14.98 21.92 -31.89
C GLU A 625 15.69 22.64 -30.73
N ILE A 626 15.17 22.51 -29.50
CA ILE A 626 15.77 23.09 -28.29
C ILE A 626 17.12 22.42 -27.98
N LEU A 627 17.15 21.09 -27.86
CA LEU A 627 18.35 20.36 -27.44
C LEU A 627 19.46 20.34 -28.50
N ALA A 628 19.11 20.28 -29.79
CA ALA A 628 20.09 20.32 -30.89
C ALA A 628 20.71 21.72 -31.08
N SER A 629 20.08 22.79 -30.60
CA SER A 629 20.63 24.16 -30.63
C SER A 629 21.49 24.51 -29.41
N HIS A 630 21.37 23.78 -28.29
CA HIS A 630 22.08 24.04 -27.02
C HIS A 630 23.09 22.93 -26.66
N ARG A 631 23.73 22.30 -27.66
CA ARG A 631 24.64 21.15 -27.46
C ARG A 631 25.77 21.41 -26.45
N GLU A 632 26.48 22.52 -26.56
CA GLU A 632 27.59 22.85 -25.65
C GLU A 632 27.14 22.97 -24.18
N GLN A 633 25.90 23.44 -23.96
CA GLN A 633 25.29 23.51 -22.64
C GLN A 633 24.84 22.13 -22.13
N MET A 634 24.29 21.28 -23.00
CA MET A 634 23.95 19.89 -22.65
C MET A 634 25.18 19.08 -22.25
N ASP A 635 26.28 19.22 -23.00
CA ASP A 635 27.55 18.57 -22.69
C ASP A 635 28.09 19.07 -21.34
N LEU A 636 28.00 20.38 -21.05
CA LEU A 636 28.35 20.96 -19.74
C LEU A 636 27.47 20.39 -18.61
N MET A 637 26.15 20.39 -18.79
CA MET A 637 25.19 19.90 -17.80
C MET A 637 25.44 18.43 -17.43
N ALA A 638 25.62 17.58 -18.43
CA ALA A 638 25.88 16.16 -18.21
C ALA A 638 27.22 15.92 -17.51
N ASN A 639 28.29 16.65 -17.86
CA ASN A 639 29.58 16.53 -17.18
C ASN A 639 29.51 16.99 -15.70
N VAL A 640 28.82 18.09 -15.40
CA VAL A 640 28.63 18.57 -14.01
C VAL A 640 27.80 17.58 -13.19
N LEU A 641 26.77 16.96 -13.78
CA LEU A 641 26.00 15.89 -13.12
C LEU A 641 26.82 14.62 -12.89
N LEU A 642 27.74 14.26 -13.78
CA LEU A 642 28.65 13.13 -13.59
C LEU A 642 29.71 13.38 -12.51
N GLU A 643 30.16 14.61 -12.32
CA GLU A 643 31.07 14.99 -11.24
C GLU A 643 30.37 15.07 -9.87
N ARG A 644 29.19 15.72 -9.81
CA ARG A 644 28.54 16.11 -8.55
C ARG A 644 27.38 15.21 -8.12
N GLU A 645 26.91 14.33 -9.00
CA GLU A 645 25.71 13.47 -8.90
C GLU A 645 24.36 14.18 -8.66
N THR A 646 24.35 15.43 -8.18
CA THR A 646 23.16 16.26 -7.91
C THR A 646 23.52 17.74 -7.93
N VAL A 647 22.62 18.58 -8.47
CA VAL A 647 22.75 20.04 -8.51
C VAL A 647 21.41 20.67 -8.13
N GLU A 648 21.41 21.68 -7.26
CA GLU A 648 20.19 22.30 -6.72
C GLU A 648 20.33 23.82 -6.48
N GLY A 649 19.21 24.53 -6.46
CA GLY A 649 19.14 25.96 -6.14
C GLY A 649 19.95 26.82 -7.11
N GLU A 650 20.73 27.76 -6.59
CA GLU A 650 21.55 28.71 -7.37
C GLU A 650 22.51 28.01 -8.33
N ALA A 651 23.09 26.87 -7.93
CA ALA A 651 23.95 26.07 -8.80
C ALA A 651 23.16 25.48 -9.99
N CYS A 652 21.90 25.09 -9.77
CA CYS A 652 21.03 24.55 -10.81
C CYS A 652 20.63 25.66 -11.80
N LEU A 653 20.25 26.83 -11.28
CA LEU A 653 19.94 28.01 -12.10
C LEU A 653 21.15 28.46 -12.93
N ALA A 654 22.34 28.58 -12.34
CA ALA A 654 23.55 28.98 -13.07
C ALA A 654 23.94 28.00 -14.19
N LEU A 655 23.67 26.71 -14.01
CA LEU A 655 23.88 25.69 -15.03
C LEU A 655 22.85 25.77 -16.17
N LEU A 656 21.59 26.11 -15.84
CA LEU A 656 20.49 26.27 -16.79
C LEU A 656 20.50 27.62 -17.54
N ASP A 657 21.03 28.68 -16.92
CA ASP A 657 21.26 30.00 -17.54
C ASP A 657 22.62 30.09 -18.28
N ASN A 658 23.38 29.00 -18.31
CA ASN A 658 24.72 28.91 -18.93
C ASN A 658 25.75 29.91 -18.35
N THR A 659 25.65 30.22 -17.05
CA THR A 659 26.53 31.12 -16.28
C THR A 659 27.41 30.38 -15.27
N TRP A 660 27.59 29.06 -15.45
CA TRP A 660 28.36 28.18 -14.56
C TRP A 660 29.78 28.70 -14.24
N ASP A 661 30.49 29.22 -15.24
CA ASP A 661 31.82 29.84 -15.08
C ASP A 661 31.82 31.05 -14.14
N GLU A 662 30.68 31.71 -13.93
CA GLU A 662 30.52 32.83 -12.97
C GLU A 662 30.15 32.31 -11.57
N TYR A 663 29.28 31.31 -11.48
CA TYR A 663 28.95 30.62 -10.23
C TYR A 663 30.21 30.01 -9.57
N LEU A 664 31.09 29.35 -10.34
CA LEU A 664 32.35 28.79 -9.84
C LEU A 664 33.33 29.85 -9.23
N LYS A 665 33.12 31.15 -9.46
CA LYS A 665 33.93 32.22 -8.83
C LYS A 665 33.43 32.60 -7.43
N HIS A 666 32.19 32.27 -7.11
CA HIS A 666 31.49 32.66 -5.87
C HIS A 666 30.98 31.46 -5.06
N GLU A 667 31.14 30.23 -5.56
CA GLU A 667 30.72 28.99 -4.89
C GLU A 667 31.25 28.87 -3.45
N ASP A 668 32.54 29.14 -3.21
CA ASP A 668 33.13 29.15 -1.85
C ASP A 668 32.43 30.16 -0.92
N GLU A 669 32.01 31.33 -1.44
CA GLU A 669 31.33 32.38 -0.68
C GLU A 669 29.89 31.97 -0.35
N ILE A 670 29.19 31.34 -1.30
CA ILE A 670 27.81 30.84 -1.17
C ILE A 670 27.76 29.66 -0.17
N ILE A 671 28.71 28.73 -0.25
CA ILE A 671 28.82 27.60 0.68
C ILE A 671 29.14 28.12 2.08
N ALA A 672 30.13 29.00 2.23
CA ALA A 672 30.47 29.58 3.54
C ALA A 672 29.32 30.36 4.17
N ALA A 673 28.50 31.05 3.38
CA ALA A 673 27.30 31.73 3.86
C ALA A 673 26.26 30.75 4.42
N LYS A 674 25.98 29.65 3.69
CA LYS A 674 25.04 28.59 4.14
C LYS A 674 25.56 27.84 5.37
N GLU A 675 26.85 27.50 5.42
CA GLU A 675 27.44 26.87 6.60
C GLU A 675 27.41 27.79 7.83
N ALA A 676 27.58 29.10 7.65
CA ALA A 676 27.45 30.08 8.73
C ALA A 676 26.00 30.23 9.22
N GLU A 677 25.01 30.20 8.31
CA GLU A 677 23.58 30.21 8.66
C GLU A 677 23.18 28.93 9.42
N GLU A 678 23.56 27.75 8.93
CA GLU A 678 23.35 26.48 9.63
C GLU A 678 24.05 26.44 11.00
N ALA A 679 25.28 26.96 11.10
CA ALA A 679 26.00 27.03 12.37
C ALA A 679 25.33 27.99 13.37
N ALA A 680 24.81 29.12 12.89
CA ALA A 680 24.06 30.07 13.70
C ALA A 680 22.72 29.47 14.17
N ALA A 681 21.99 28.77 13.31
CA ALA A 681 20.77 28.06 13.67
C ALA A 681 21.06 26.99 14.74
N ARG A 682 22.04 26.09 14.52
CA ARG A 682 22.44 25.07 15.50
C ARG A 682 22.88 25.65 16.84
N ALA A 683 23.48 26.85 16.86
CA ALA A 683 23.88 27.56 18.07
C ALA A 683 22.70 28.25 18.79
N ARG A 684 21.67 28.70 18.06
CA ARG A 684 20.38 29.08 18.68
C ARG A 684 19.73 27.85 19.29
N ASP A 685 19.61 26.78 18.51
CA ASP A 685 18.83 25.59 18.83
C ASP A 685 19.48 24.68 19.90
N GLU A 686 20.71 24.97 20.35
CA GLU A 686 21.43 24.17 21.34
C GLU A 686 20.68 24.05 22.68
N HIS A 687 19.81 25.01 23.01
CA HIS A 687 18.93 24.95 24.19
C HIS A 687 17.68 24.08 23.98
N LEU A 688 17.13 24.00 22.75
CA LEU A 688 16.02 23.10 22.38
C LEU A 688 16.42 21.62 22.47
N ALA A 689 17.72 21.34 22.62
CA ALA A 689 18.26 20.01 22.85
C ALA A 689 18.26 19.58 24.34
N ASP A 690 17.92 20.45 25.31
CA ASP A 690 17.78 20.10 26.73
C ASP A 690 16.32 19.77 27.09
N PRO A 691 16.01 18.53 27.52
CA PRO A 691 14.65 18.15 27.90
C PRO A 691 14.11 18.83 29.18
N ASN A 692 14.85 19.75 29.81
CA ASN A 692 14.38 20.56 30.94
C ASN A 692 14.16 22.05 30.60
N TRP A 693 14.34 22.47 29.34
CA TRP A 693 14.20 23.88 28.96
C TRP A 693 12.74 24.35 29.06
N LYS A 694 12.53 25.55 29.60
CA LYS A 694 11.25 26.28 29.59
C LYS A 694 11.53 27.75 29.31
N GLU A 695 10.86 28.31 28.31
CA GLU A 695 11.06 29.70 27.87
C GLU A 695 10.47 30.73 28.84
N GLU A 696 11.10 31.89 28.92
CA GLU A 696 10.47 33.11 29.46
C GLU A 696 9.58 33.75 28.35
N PRO A 697 8.45 34.39 28.70
CA PRO A 697 7.47 34.83 27.71
C PRO A 697 8.00 35.97 26.81
N VAL A 698 8.02 35.72 25.49
CA VAL A 698 8.43 36.67 24.45
C VAL A 698 7.36 37.76 24.25
N GLU A 699 7.78 39.01 24.01
CA GLU A 699 6.85 40.12 23.73
C GLU A 699 6.19 40.01 22.33
N PRO A 700 5.01 40.63 22.09
CA PRO A 700 4.14 40.30 20.94
C PRO A 700 4.64 40.72 19.54
N GLY A 701 5.91 41.12 19.38
CA GLY A 701 6.51 41.53 18.11
C GLY A 701 7.37 40.46 17.43
N ASP A 702 8.11 39.67 18.21
CA ASP A 702 9.14 38.74 17.72
C ASP A 702 8.65 37.29 17.79
N GLN A 703 7.59 36.96 17.04
CA GLN A 703 7.05 35.60 16.98
C GLN A 703 7.79 34.76 15.92
N ASP A 704 8.47 33.70 16.38
CA ASP A 704 9.05 32.66 15.53
C ASP A 704 7.94 31.97 14.69
N PRO A 705 8.13 31.76 13.37
CA PRO A 705 7.14 31.07 12.53
C PRO A 705 6.92 29.58 12.89
N ASN A 706 7.76 28.99 13.75
CA ASN A 706 7.70 27.58 14.12
C ASN A 706 7.89 27.38 15.65
N PRO A 707 6.93 27.81 16.48
CA PRO A 707 7.07 27.83 17.94
C PRO A 707 7.25 26.42 18.54
N PRO A 708 8.13 26.25 19.54
CA PRO A 708 8.59 24.95 20.00
C PRO A 708 7.55 24.13 20.81
N TYR A 709 7.96 22.89 21.10
CA TYR A 709 7.18 21.83 21.74
C TYR A 709 6.40 22.27 22.99
N ARG A 710 5.09 22.03 22.99
CA ARG A 710 4.27 22.08 24.21
C ARG A 710 4.10 20.68 24.77
N GLU A 711 4.59 20.47 26.01
CA GLU A 711 4.19 19.30 26.79
C GLU A 711 2.65 19.25 26.90
N PRO A 712 2.00 18.08 26.75
CA PRO A 712 0.57 17.96 27.00
C PRO A 712 0.28 18.27 28.47
N ALA A 713 -0.74 19.09 28.73
CA ALA A 713 -1.07 19.53 30.08
C ALA A 713 -1.53 18.34 30.96
N GLU A 714 -0.71 17.94 31.93
CA GLU A 714 -1.14 17.04 33.00
C GLU A 714 -2.25 17.70 33.83
N GLY A 715 -3.30 16.93 34.14
CA GLY A 715 -4.52 17.44 34.76
C GLY A 715 -4.57 17.35 36.28
N ASP A 716 -5.40 18.24 36.85
CA ASP A 716 -5.94 18.28 38.21
C ASP A 716 -4.99 18.50 39.41
N GLY A 717 -5.28 19.57 40.16
CA GLY A 717 -4.72 19.86 41.47
C GLY A 717 -5.27 21.18 42.03
N ASP A 718 -6.16 21.12 43.02
CA ASP A 718 -6.71 22.30 43.70
C ASP A 718 -5.62 23.16 44.33
N ASP A 719 -5.68 24.49 44.16
CA ASP A 719 -5.85 25.38 45.31
C ASP A 719 -6.27 26.81 44.91
N ALA A 720 -7.17 27.41 45.71
CA ALA A 720 -7.49 28.82 45.64
C ALA A 720 -7.71 29.39 47.04
N PRO A 721 -7.01 30.49 47.38
CA PRO A 721 -7.73 31.59 48.04
C PRO A 721 -7.36 32.98 47.51
N ALA A 722 -8.32 33.89 47.59
CA ALA A 722 -8.18 35.28 47.13
C ALA A 722 -7.59 36.23 48.19
N SER A 723 -7.00 37.34 47.73
CA SER A 723 -7.02 38.64 48.43
C SER A 723 -6.84 39.78 47.41
N ALA A 724 -7.12 41.02 47.79
CA ALA A 724 -7.39 42.11 46.82
C ALA A 724 -6.84 43.49 47.23
N SER A 725 -6.52 44.29 46.21
CA SER A 725 -6.34 45.77 46.23
C SER A 725 -6.06 46.27 44.80
N SER A 726 -6.37 47.50 44.34
CA SER A 726 -7.42 48.52 44.57
C SER A 726 -6.94 49.83 43.90
N THR A 727 -7.83 50.82 43.67
CA THR A 727 -7.59 52.16 43.03
C THR A 727 -7.27 52.10 41.52
N SER A 728 -8.00 52.71 40.55
CA SER A 728 -8.70 54.02 40.38
C SER A 728 -7.83 55.07 39.64
N ASP A 729 -8.30 56.08 38.87
CA ASP A 729 -9.61 56.61 38.42
C ASP A 729 -9.48 56.99 36.89
N GLU A 730 -10.45 57.45 36.09
CA GLU A 730 -11.87 57.89 36.23
C GLU A 730 -12.71 57.48 34.98
N ALA A 731 -13.62 58.31 34.40
CA ALA A 731 -14.52 57.91 33.27
C ALA A 731 -14.81 59.02 32.18
N PRO A 732 -16.03 59.21 31.58
CA PRO A 732 -16.21 59.05 30.11
C PRO A 732 -16.91 60.22 29.34
N VAL A 733 -17.02 60.14 27.99
CA VAL A 733 -17.81 61.08 27.15
C VAL A 733 -18.50 60.38 25.94
N ASP A 734 -19.63 60.96 25.48
CA ASP A 734 -20.60 60.48 24.47
C ASP A 734 -20.26 60.68 22.96
N ALA A 735 -21.15 60.14 22.10
CA ALA A 735 -21.18 60.17 20.61
C ALA A 735 -21.84 61.48 20.03
N PRO A 736 -22.26 61.63 18.73
CA PRO A 736 -22.22 60.75 17.53
C PRO A 736 -21.77 61.44 16.20
N ALA A 737 -22.03 60.80 15.05
CA ALA A 737 -21.65 61.24 13.68
C ALA A 737 -22.57 62.31 13.03
N PRO A 738 -22.13 62.96 11.92
CA PRO A 738 -22.97 62.95 10.70
C PRO A 738 -22.27 63.06 9.31
N GLN A 739 -22.81 62.29 8.34
CA GLN A 739 -23.11 62.63 6.92
C GLN A 739 -22.02 63.12 5.92
N ALA A 740 -22.36 63.05 4.62
CA ALA A 740 -21.50 63.25 3.45
C ALA A 740 -22.02 64.37 2.51
N PRO A 741 -21.31 64.70 1.41
CA PRO A 741 -21.89 65.40 0.25
C PRO A 741 -22.03 64.51 -1.00
N GLU A 742 -22.99 64.83 -1.87
CA GLU A 742 -23.23 64.19 -3.17
C GLU A 742 -22.27 64.67 -4.28
N GLN A 743 -22.12 63.88 -5.35
CA GLN A 743 -22.28 64.44 -6.71
C GLN A 743 -22.76 63.42 -7.76
N LYS A 744 -23.39 63.95 -8.81
CA LYS A 744 -23.97 63.26 -9.99
C LYS A 744 -22.90 63.25 -11.11
N GLY A 745 -22.98 62.46 -12.20
CA GLY A 745 -23.99 61.56 -12.76
C GLY A 745 -23.61 61.23 -14.23
N ASP A 746 -24.51 60.64 -15.02
CA ASP A 746 -24.26 60.10 -16.39
C ASP A 746 -23.27 58.91 -16.46
N GLY A 747 -23.28 58.04 -17.47
CA GLY A 747 -24.25 57.90 -18.56
C GLY A 747 -23.76 56.96 -19.69
N THR A 748 -24.66 56.14 -20.25
CA THR A 748 -24.56 55.37 -21.53
C THR A 748 -23.46 54.32 -21.76
N GLU A 749 -23.92 53.12 -22.17
CA GLU A 749 -23.38 52.23 -23.22
C GLU A 749 -21.85 51.98 -23.35
N ARG A 750 -21.42 50.74 -23.08
CA ARG A 750 -21.50 49.64 -24.07
C ARG A 750 -21.36 48.25 -23.45
#